data_AF-A0A8T3P1U3-F1
#
_entry.id   AF-A0A8T3P1U3-F1
#
_cell.length_a   1.000
_cell.length_b   1.000
_cell.length_c   1.000
_cell.angle_alpha   90.00
_cell.angle_beta   90.00
_cell.angle_gamma   90.00
#
_symmetry.space_group_name_H-M   'P 1'
#
loop_
_entity.id
_entity.type
_entity.pdbx_description
1 polymer ?
#
loop_
_entity_poly.entity_id
_entity_poly.type
_entity_poly.pdbx_seq_one_letter_code
_entity_poly.pdbx_strand_id
1 'polypeptide(L)'
;MTYFKTVSTVSSSAALAAALGYAASVAALPLNLSNGPLFLGGNVEPNIVFNLDDSGSMQFEYLPGAGFHDVSTFMFPRPSAPYGGGTYTNYVPNFFDKNLHNFYMRSAHNNFAFYNPNVTYLPWLNSDGSEMPNANPAAAYYNPRITSQGTLNLTAQQTQSALWFGYCGPSSSGNCLNTGVYASSNINDAYYQAANELNYSGGPTQSHTYWPITYYNYTSGAVTERGSYARVEITTTTSAGATFAYTDPITGLAMTRTRDQEIQNFANWFQYHRSRILISRAGIGRAFAEQGPGMRVWFAAINQGSKSIDGQTSPGAMVKGVRPFSGTDRDAFFTELYDHVIPAAGTPLRRAVDNVGKYFERTDNSGPWSATPGTTSSAAHLECRQSYQILMTDGYWNDDPAPTSGARANVDNTTVPVAATIKNDPLLPSKSYRYVAAAPYKDVWAHSNPNGGTLADVAMYYWGRDLRTSIANDVTTNPLDLAFWQHLTTFTVGLGVSGTLDPATDFPALINGTKQWPNPEPSTAGSQNPEKTDDLWHAAVNGHGQFFSASDPSTFAQSLSDSISAIKDRNGSAASVALNSGSVVSNTKLYQARFDSGDWSGQLVEYAVHDGVDHSYGCTEDDPKGKVCPDQVWDAGEIIDTQNWNTGRKIVTYKPSNRDGVVFRWPANSASPAANELDSTQVGALNDNPATIAVDNDSKGQSRLEYLRGRIVTEFRNRSSVLGDIVYSAPAYVGAPSFVYPKTWGVGAPETSYASFRAANASRIPTCSTSAPTTACCTPSTPAAGLTAATSDLLTCRARYFLT
;
A
#
# COMPACT_ATOMS: atom_id res chain seq x y z
N MET A 1 74.80 -1.71 -49.77
CA MET A 1 74.77 -0.86 -48.57
C MET A 1 74.00 0.43 -48.90
N THR A 2 73.01 0.93 -48.14
CA THR A 2 72.14 0.34 -47.09
C THR A 2 71.05 1.39 -46.78
N TYR A 3 69.75 1.16 -46.59
CA TYR A 3 68.70 0.31 -47.20
C TYR A 3 67.41 1.18 -47.06
N PHE A 4 66.75 1.69 -48.11
CA PHE A 4 65.61 1.08 -48.85
C PHE A 4 64.44 0.60 -47.95
N LYS A 5 63.15 0.90 -48.20
CA LYS A 5 62.50 1.77 -49.22
C LYS A 5 60.99 2.03 -48.91
N THR A 6 60.50 3.25 -49.15
CA THR A 6 59.17 3.68 -49.73
C THR A 6 57.84 2.90 -49.56
N VAL A 7 56.74 3.70 -49.40
CA VAL A 7 55.41 3.63 -50.11
C VAL A 7 54.31 2.65 -49.60
N SER A 8 53.00 2.98 -49.54
CA SER A 8 52.28 4.29 -49.61
C SER A 8 50.76 4.22 -49.32
N THR A 9 50.14 5.38 -48.99
CA THR A 9 48.73 5.79 -49.29
C THR A 9 47.56 4.94 -48.72
N VAL A 10 46.28 5.37 -48.56
CA VAL A 10 45.42 6.47 -49.06
C VAL A 10 44.45 6.88 -47.90
N SER A 11 43.81 8.06 -47.75
CA SER A 11 44.11 9.50 -47.94
C SER A 11 42.97 10.36 -47.33
N SER A 12 43.19 11.67 -47.13
CA SER A 12 42.31 12.85 -47.36
C SER A 12 40.76 12.74 -47.38
N SER A 13 39.96 13.68 -46.83
CA SER A 13 40.22 15.03 -46.30
C SER A 13 39.02 15.64 -45.52
N ALA A 14 39.31 16.71 -44.75
CA ALA A 14 38.45 17.85 -44.40
C ALA A 14 37.15 17.67 -43.56
N ALA A 15 37.19 18.14 -42.31
CA ALA A 15 36.11 18.91 -41.67
C ALA A 15 36.65 19.69 -40.44
N LEU A 16 36.76 21.02 -40.53
CA LEU A 16 37.04 21.90 -39.37
C LEU A 16 36.14 23.15 -39.44
N ALA A 17 34.86 22.96 -39.15
CA ALA A 17 33.86 24.01 -39.02
C ALA A 17 32.71 23.54 -38.11
N ALA A 18 31.91 24.47 -37.60
CA ALA A 18 30.66 24.21 -36.85
C ALA A 18 30.80 23.42 -35.51
N ALA A 19 31.68 23.86 -34.61
CA ALA A 19 31.63 23.48 -33.19
C ALA A 19 30.49 24.21 -32.43
N LEU A 20 29.26 24.11 -32.94
CA LEU A 20 28.05 24.80 -32.45
C LEU A 20 26.82 23.98 -32.87
N GLY A 21 26.37 23.05 -32.02
CA GLY A 21 25.25 22.17 -32.39
C GLY A 21 25.14 20.82 -31.66
N TYR A 22 25.57 20.71 -30.40
CA TYR A 22 25.19 19.57 -29.55
C TYR A 22 24.46 20.09 -28.31
N ALA A 23 23.16 20.35 -28.48
CA ALA A 23 22.25 20.42 -27.36
C ALA A 23 22.12 19.00 -26.80
N ALA A 24 22.84 18.70 -25.73
CA ALA A 24 22.62 17.47 -25.00
C ALA A 24 21.19 17.50 -24.45
N SER A 25 20.30 16.72 -25.05
CA SER A 25 18.97 16.45 -24.51
C SER A 25 19.16 15.64 -23.23
N VAL A 26 19.38 16.33 -22.12
CA VAL A 26 19.33 15.77 -20.78
C VAL A 26 17.90 15.29 -20.59
N ALA A 27 17.67 14.01 -20.86
CA ALA A 27 16.45 13.33 -20.45
C ALA A 27 16.43 13.37 -18.92
N ALA A 28 15.72 14.34 -18.36
CA ALA A 28 15.44 14.35 -16.95
C ALA A 28 14.71 13.04 -16.64
N LEU A 29 15.28 12.25 -15.74
CA LEU A 29 14.54 11.15 -15.11
C LEU A 29 13.21 11.73 -14.60
N PRO A 30 12.09 10.99 -14.70
CA PRO A 30 10.85 11.44 -14.09
C PRO A 30 11.12 11.71 -12.62
N LEU A 31 10.93 12.96 -12.19
CA LEU A 31 11.17 13.37 -10.82
C LEU A 31 10.05 12.79 -9.96
N ASN A 32 10.23 11.52 -9.59
CA ASN A 32 9.29 10.78 -8.76
C ASN A 32 9.39 11.30 -7.32
N LEU A 33 8.78 12.47 -7.10
CA LEU A 33 8.60 13.06 -5.78
C LEU A 33 7.85 12.03 -4.92
N SER A 34 8.44 11.66 -3.78
CA SER A 34 7.81 10.66 -2.92
C SER A 34 6.46 11.16 -2.41
N ASN A 35 5.42 10.34 -2.57
CA ASN A 35 4.10 10.61 -1.99
C ASN A 35 4.13 10.68 -0.44
N GLY A 36 5.22 10.24 0.20
CA GLY A 36 5.48 10.48 1.62
C GLY A 36 6.55 11.57 1.81
N PRO A 37 6.34 12.56 2.69
CA PRO A 37 7.35 13.61 2.93
C PRO A 37 8.68 13.04 3.42
N LEU A 38 9.79 13.47 2.82
CA LEU A 38 11.14 12.91 3.01
C LEU A 38 11.79 13.26 4.39
N PHE A 39 10.99 13.62 5.40
CA PHE A 39 11.46 14.20 6.67
C PHE A 39 10.80 13.59 7.93
N LEU A 40 10.28 12.35 7.86
CA LEU A 40 9.64 11.61 8.97
C LEU A 40 10.57 11.26 10.17
N GLY A 41 11.59 12.07 10.45
CA GLY A 41 12.39 12.06 11.68
C GLY A 41 11.58 12.54 12.89
N GLY A 42 10.61 11.73 13.30
CA GLY A 42 9.70 11.97 14.43
C GLY A 42 8.76 10.79 14.67
N ASN A 43 8.29 10.13 13.60
CA ASN A 43 7.36 9.01 13.71
C ASN A 43 8.11 7.68 13.77
N VAL A 44 7.63 6.75 14.60
CA VAL A 44 8.26 5.44 14.80
C VAL A 44 7.85 4.49 13.68
N GLU A 45 8.83 3.96 12.93
CA GLU A 45 8.60 3.06 11.80
C GLU A 45 7.62 1.92 12.16
N PRO A 46 6.49 1.75 11.44
CA PRO A 46 5.54 0.69 11.72
C PRO A 46 6.13 -0.67 11.36
N ASN A 47 5.75 -1.71 12.10
CA ASN A 47 6.05 -3.10 11.77
C ASN A 47 5.00 -3.63 10.80
N ILE A 48 5.42 -4.28 9.72
CA ILE A 48 4.55 -4.91 8.72
C ILE A 48 5.03 -6.35 8.51
N VAL A 49 4.16 -7.32 8.77
CA VAL A 49 4.39 -8.73 8.40
C VAL A 49 3.50 -9.07 7.21
N PHE A 50 4.11 -9.24 6.04
CA PHE A 50 3.41 -9.83 4.90
C PHE A 50 3.42 -11.35 5.05
N ASN A 51 2.23 -11.96 5.18
CA ASN A 51 2.06 -13.40 5.37
C ASN A 51 1.54 -14.03 4.08
N LEU A 52 2.44 -14.67 3.33
CA LEU A 52 2.17 -15.29 2.04
C LEU A 52 1.44 -16.63 2.21
N ASP A 53 0.51 -16.88 1.29
CA ASP A 53 0.01 -18.22 1.04
C ASP A 53 1.08 -19.10 0.34
N ASP A 54 1.58 -20.11 1.05
CA ASP A 54 2.47 -21.16 0.54
C ASP A 54 1.76 -22.53 0.42
N SER A 55 0.43 -22.53 0.44
CA SER A 55 -0.37 -23.74 0.28
C SER A 55 -0.23 -24.37 -1.11
N GLY A 56 -0.68 -25.61 -1.23
CA GLY A 56 -0.58 -26.36 -2.47
C GLY A 56 -1.39 -25.79 -3.63
N SER A 57 -2.48 -25.09 -3.37
CA SER A 57 -3.30 -24.40 -4.38
C SER A 57 -2.53 -23.29 -5.10
N MET A 58 -1.56 -22.67 -4.43
CA MET A 58 -0.72 -21.61 -5.03
C MET A 58 0.15 -22.10 -6.20
N GLN A 59 0.29 -23.41 -6.40
CA GLN A 59 0.96 -23.99 -7.57
C GLN A 59 0.11 -23.94 -8.86
N PHE A 60 -1.19 -23.69 -8.74
CA PHE A 60 -2.19 -23.97 -9.78
C PHE A 60 -2.18 -22.93 -10.92
N GLU A 61 -2.48 -23.37 -12.13
CA GLU A 61 -2.54 -22.55 -13.37
C GLU A 61 -4.00 -22.16 -13.73
N TYR A 62 -4.88 -22.13 -12.72
CA TYR A 62 -6.24 -21.59 -12.77
C TYR A 62 -6.63 -20.96 -11.43
N LEU A 63 -7.48 -19.92 -11.42
CA LEU A 63 -8.00 -19.30 -10.19
C LEU A 63 -9.31 -19.95 -9.69
N PRO A 64 -9.68 -19.77 -8.40
CA PRO A 64 -11.00 -20.13 -7.91
C PRO A 64 -12.10 -19.29 -8.59
N GLY A 65 -13.37 -19.60 -8.31
CA GLY A 65 -14.51 -18.89 -8.89
C GLY A 65 -14.81 -19.22 -10.36
N ALA A 66 -13.97 -19.98 -11.06
CA ALA A 66 -14.15 -20.43 -12.45
C ALA A 66 -15.37 -21.38 -12.69
N GLY A 67 -16.23 -21.55 -11.69
CA GLY A 67 -17.53 -22.24 -11.75
C GLY A 67 -17.49 -23.76 -11.86
N PHE A 68 -16.31 -24.38 -11.99
CA PHE A 68 -16.14 -25.78 -12.37
C PHE A 68 -15.13 -26.53 -11.50
N HIS A 69 -15.22 -27.87 -11.53
CA HIS A 69 -14.38 -28.78 -10.75
C HIS A 69 -12.87 -28.57 -10.96
N ASP A 70 -12.10 -28.89 -9.92
CA ASP A 70 -10.63 -28.89 -9.85
C ASP A 70 -9.98 -30.01 -10.69
N VAL A 71 -10.47 -30.24 -11.91
CA VAL A 71 -10.08 -31.34 -12.81
C VAL A 71 -8.62 -31.26 -13.28
N SER A 72 -7.93 -30.14 -13.08
CA SER A 72 -6.53 -30.00 -13.46
C SER A 72 -5.81 -28.92 -12.67
N THR A 73 -4.65 -29.25 -12.13
CA THR A 73 -3.75 -28.28 -11.50
C THR A 73 -2.99 -27.42 -12.53
N PHE A 74 -2.62 -27.98 -13.69
CA PHE A 74 -1.67 -27.37 -14.61
C PHE A 74 -2.21 -27.34 -16.05
N MET A 75 -2.11 -26.18 -16.70
CA MET A 75 -2.46 -26.00 -18.10
C MET A 75 -1.30 -26.37 -19.04
N PHE A 76 -0.08 -26.55 -18.51
CA PHE A 76 1.09 -27.07 -19.24
C PHE A 76 1.72 -28.26 -18.52
N PRO A 77 2.32 -29.22 -19.25
CA PRO A 77 3.19 -30.23 -18.65
C PRO A 77 4.34 -29.54 -17.92
N ARG A 78 4.54 -29.89 -16.64
CA ARG A 78 5.50 -29.20 -15.75
C ARG A 78 6.67 -30.11 -15.33
N PRO A 79 7.87 -29.57 -15.05
CA PRO A 79 9.00 -30.32 -14.49
C PRO A 79 8.72 -30.75 -13.04
N SER A 80 9.60 -31.54 -12.42
CA SER A 80 9.57 -31.76 -10.96
C SER A 80 9.82 -30.44 -10.22
N ALA A 81 9.08 -30.16 -9.14
CA ALA A 81 9.35 -29.03 -8.23
C ALA A 81 9.65 -27.65 -8.89
N PRO A 82 8.78 -27.12 -9.80
CA PRO A 82 8.99 -25.80 -10.42
C PRO A 82 8.98 -24.65 -9.40
N TYR A 83 8.44 -24.89 -8.19
CA TYR A 83 8.40 -23.95 -7.07
C TYR A 83 9.19 -24.47 -5.86
N GLY A 84 10.19 -25.33 -6.10
CA GLY A 84 11.10 -25.89 -5.08
C GLY A 84 10.53 -27.00 -4.21
N GLY A 85 9.21 -27.05 -4.03
CA GLY A 85 8.53 -28.00 -3.13
C GLY A 85 7.96 -29.24 -3.83
N GLY A 86 7.30 -30.08 -3.03
CA GLY A 86 6.51 -31.21 -3.53
C GLY A 86 5.36 -30.74 -4.42
N THR A 87 5.08 -31.46 -5.49
CA THR A 87 4.15 -31.03 -6.56
C THR A 87 2.93 -31.92 -6.69
N TYR A 88 1.78 -31.32 -7.00
CA TYR A 88 0.58 -32.01 -7.48
C TYR A 88 0.87 -32.82 -8.75
N THR A 89 0.05 -33.82 -9.01
CA THR A 89 0.08 -34.67 -10.20
C THR A 89 0.18 -33.83 -11.49
N ASN A 90 1.05 -34.22 -12.42
CA ASN A 90 1.22 -33.55 -13.72
C ASN A 90 0.03 -33.89 -14.64
N TYR A 91 -1.15 -33.37 -14.31
CA TYR A 91 -2.45 -33.72 -14.87
C TYR A 91 -3.00 -32.53 -15.69
N VAL A 92 -3.03 -32.66 -17.01
CA VAL A 92 -3.09 -31.53 -17.96
C VAL A 92 -4.15 -31.78 -19.04
N PRO A 93 -5.00 -30.79 -19.41
CA PRO A 93 -5.93 -30.96 -20.51
C PRO A 93 -5.15 -31.09 -21.82
N ASN A 94 -5.39 -32.18 -22.56
CA ASN A 94 -4.70 -32.37 -23.84
C ASN A 94 -5.04 -31.25 -24.83
N PHE A 95 -4.11 -30.91 -25.72
CA PHE A 95 -4.23 -29.76 -26.63
C PHE A 95 -5.09 -30.01 -27.88
N PHE A 96 -5.97 -31.03 -27.88
CA PHE A 96 -6.91 -31.20 -29.00
C PHE A 96 -8.00 -30.11 -28.96
N ASP A 97 -8.24 -29.45 -30.08
CA ASP A 97 -9.17 -28.30 -30.20
C ASP A 97 -10.62 -28.62 -29.74
N LYS A 98 -10.98 -29.90 -29.83
CA LYS A 98 -12.29 -30.43 -29.44
C LYS A 98 -12.36 -30.88 -27.97
N ASN A 99 -11.28 -30.82 -27.19
CA ASN A 99 -11.37 -30.98 -25.75
C ASN A 99 -12.22 -29.84 -25.15
N LEU A 100 -13.09 -30.13 -24.18
CA LEU A 100 -13.98 -29.12 -23.59
C LEU A 100 -13.20 -28.15 -22.70
N HIS A 101 -12.31 -28.67 -21.87
CA HIS A 101 -11.53 -27.86 -20.91
C HIS A 101 -10.60 -26.84 -21.60
N ASN A 102 -10.20 -27.06 -22.86
CA ASN A 102 -9.32 -26.12 -23.58
C ASN A 102 -9.98 -24.76 -23.81
N PHE A 103 -11.17 -24.70 -24.43
CA PHE A 103 -11.79 -23.41 -24.72
C PHE A 103 -12.19 -22.66 -23.46
N TYR A 104 -12.52 -23.41 -22.40
CA TYR A 104 -12.99 -22.85 -21.14
C TYR A 104 -11.82 -22.37 -20.25
N MET A 105 -10.86 -23.26 -19.93
CA MET A 105 -9.75 -22.98 -19.01
C MET A 105 -8.55 -22.26 -19.64
N ARG A 106 -8.42 -22.27 -20.97
CA ARG A 106 -7.42 -21.46 -21.72
C ARG A 106 -8.02 -20.15 -22.24
N SER A 107 -9.07 -19.66 -21.59
CA SER A 107 -9.67 -18.36 -21.83
C SER A 107 -9.62 -17.50 -20.57
N ALA A 108 -9.06 -16.30 -20.70
CA ALA A 108 -9.04 -15.30 -19.63
C ALA A 108 -10.44 -14.80 -19.19
N HIS A 109 -11.52 -15.21 -19.90
CA HIS A 109 -12.89 -14.91 -19.50
C HIS A 109 -13.39 -15.80 -18.35
N ASN A 110 -12.94 -17.05 -18.27
CA ASN A 110 -13.34 -18.01 -17.22
C ASN A 110 -12.18 -18.33 -16.27
N ASN A 111 -10.93 -18.23 -16.74
CA ASN A 111 -9.73 -18.46 -15.96
C ASN A 111 -8.81 -17.23 -16.03
N PHE A 112 -8.96 -16.31 -15.06
CA PHE A 112 -8.18 -15.07 -15.02
C PHE A 112 -6.66 -15.25 -14.78
N ALA A 113 -6.20 -16.44 -14.38
CA ALA A 113 -4.76 -16.76 -14.36
C ALA A 113 -4.22 -17.12 -15.75
N PHE A 114 -5.08 -17.51 -16.70
CA PHE A 114 -4.65 -17.80 -18.06
C PHE A 114 -4.32 -16.52 -18.83
N TYR A 115 -3.54 -16.68 -19.90
CA TYR A 115 -3.12 -15.57 -20.76
C TYR A 115 -4.32 -14.74 -21.25
N ASN A 116 -4.33 -13.46 -20.88
CA ASN A 116 -5.26 -12.46 -21.35
C ASN A 116 -4.58 -11.58 -22.40
N PRO A 117 -4.93 -11.65 -23.70
CA PRO A 117 -4.32 -10.80 -24.72
C PRO A 117 -4.59 -9.30 -24.50
N ASN A 118 -5.60 -8.92 -23.71
CA ASN A 118 -5.83 -7.52 -23.34
C ASN A 118 -4.77 -6.98 -22.37
N VAL A 119 -4.15 -7.84 -21.55
CA VAL A 119 -3.14 -7.45 -20.56
C VAL A 119 -1.75 -7.43 -21.20
N THR A 120 -0.94 -6.43 -20.86
CA THR A 120 0.49 -6.41 -21.19
C THR A 120 1.27 -6.93 -19.97
N TYR A 121 1.85 -8.11 -20.10
CA TYR A 121 2.55 -8.80 -19.01
C TYR A 121 4.00 -8.35 -18.94
N LEU A 122 4.31 -7.61 -17.88
CA LEU A 122 5.65 -7.14 -17.55
C LEU A 122 6.38 -8.16 -16.67
N PRO A 123 7.73 -8.23 -16.70
CA PRO A 123 8.52 -9.05 -15.76
C PRO A 123 8.31 -8.69 -14.29
N TRP A 124 8.84 -9.50 -13.37
CA TRP A 124 8.94 -9.10 -11.95
C TRP A 124 9.92 -7.94 -11.77
N LEU A 125 9.80 -7.19 -10.66
CA LEU A 125 10.75 -6.13 -10.31
C LEU A 125 11.84 -6.65 -9.36
N ASN A 126 13.03 -6.06 -9.44
CA ASN A 126 14.07 -6.25 -8.43
C ASN A 126 13.83 -5.29 -7.25
N SER A 127 14.63 -5.44 -6.18
CA SER A 127 14.53 -4.59 -4.98
C SER A 127 14.78 -3.10 -5.27
N ASP A 128 15.56 -2.76 -6.30
CA ASP A 128 15.80 -1.38 -6.75
C ASP A 128 14.68 -0.81 -7.64
N GLY A 129 13.63 -1.59 -7.94
CA GLY A 129 12.52 -1.22 -8.81
C GLY A 129 12.79 -1.42 -10.31
N SER A 130 13.97 -1.92 -10.71
CA SER A 130 14.25 -2.30 -12.10
C SER A 130 13.46 -3.54 -12.51
N GLU A 131 13.03 -3.63 -13.78
CA GLU A 131 12.40 -4.87 -14.28
C GLU A 131 13.45 -5.97 -14.49
N MET A 132 13.11 -7.21 -14.17
CA MET A 132 13.87 -8.38 -14.62
C MET A 132 13.84 -8.48 -16.17
N PRO A 133 14.81 -9.16 -16.80
CA PRO A 133 14.82 -9.31 -18.26
C PRO A 133 13.54 -9.98 -18.81
N ASN A 134 13.10 -9.54 -19.99
CA ASN A 134 12.03 -10.22 -20.74
C ASN A 134 12.31 -11.72 -20.91
N ALA A 135 11.26 -12.54 -20.82
CA ALA A 135 11.37 -13.97 -20.98
C ALA A 135 11.78 -14.32 -22.43
N ASN A 136 12.78 -15.19 -22.60
CA ASN A 136 13.19 -15.63 -23.94
C ASN A 136 12.10 -16.54 -24.54
N PRO A 137 11.40 -16.17 -25.64
CA PRO A 137 10.30 -17.00 -26.15
C PRO A 137 10.74 -18.39 -26.67
N ALA A 138 12.02 -18.55 -27.03
CA ALA A 138 12.59 -19.82 -27.42
C ALA A 138 13.06 -20.69 -26.24
N ALA A 139 13.10 -20.14 -25.01
CA ALA A 139 13.54 -20.82 -23.80
C ALA A 139 12.99 -20.11 -22.54
N ALA A 140 11.67 -20.08 -22.37
CA ALA A 140 11.01 -19.41 -21.24
C ALA A 140 11.05 -20.33 -20.01
N TYR A 141 11.52 -19.82 -18.86
CA TYR A 141 11.66 -20.62 -17.65
C TYR A 141 10.31 -20.98 -17.03
N TYR A 142 10.19 -22.19 -16.48
CA TYR A 142 9.05 -22.55 -15.63
C TYR A 142 9.04 -21.76 -14.31
N ASN A 143 10.20 -21.29 -13.86
CA ASN A 143 10.36 -20.34 -12.77
C ASN A 143 11.71 -19.60 -12.97
N PRO A 144 11.74 -18.26 -13.10
CA PRO A 144 12.95 -17.49 -13.40
C PRO A 144 14.00 -17.53 -12.27
N ARG A 145 13.64 -17.93 -11.05
CA ARG A 145 14.57 -18.11 -9.93
C ARG A 145 15.11 -19.52 -9.79
N ILE A 146 14.39 -20.53 -10.30
CA ILE A 146 14.79 -21.94 -10.23
C ILE A 146 15.06 -22.45 -11.64
N THR A 147 16.00 -21.79 -12.32
CA THR A 147 16.36 -22.02 -13.73
C THR A 147 16.84 -23.45 -14.02
N SER A 148 17.29 -24.18 -12.99
CA SER A 148 17.62 -25.61 -13.05
C SER A 148 16.44 -26.53 -13.36
N GLN A 149 15.19 -26.08 -13.19
CA GLN A 149 14.00 -26.82 -13.61
C GLN A 149 13.71 -26.69 -15.12
N GLY A 150 14.53 -25.94 -15.85
CA GLY A 150 14.50 -25.85 -17.30
C GLY A 150 13.46 -24.89 -17.87
N THR A 151 13.26 -25.02 -19.18
CA THR A 151 12.58 -24.04 -20.03
C THR A 151 11.64 -24.70 -21.03
N LEU A 152 10.59 -24.00 -21.43
CA LEU A 152 9.73 -24.34 -22.55
C LEU A 152 10.05 -23.46 -23.77
N ASN A 153 10.17 -24.03 -24.97
CA ASN A 153 10.23 -23.24 -26.19
C ASN A 153 8.81 -22.97 -26.68
N LEU A 154 8.37 -21.72 -26.60
CA LEU A 154 7.00 -21.32 -26.93
C LEU A 154 6.81 -21.11 -28.44
N THR A 155 7.91 -20.90 -29.18
CA THR A 155 7.91 -20.60 -30.63
C THR A 155 7.94 -21.84 -31.54
N ALA A 156 8.12 -23.03 -30.96
CA ALA A 156 8.21 -24.30 -31.68
C ALA A 156 7.24 -25.34 -31.09
N GLN A 157 6.80 -26.30 -31.91
CA GLN A 157 5.95 -27.39 -31.45
C GLN A 157 6.69 -28.23 -30.39
N GLN A 158 6.06 -28.47 -29.25
CA GLN A 158 6.67 -29.15 -28.09
C GLN A 158 6.10 -30.54 -27.93
N THR A 159 6.96 -31.52 -27.61
CA THR A 159 6.55 -32.88 -27.23
C THR A 159 6.93 -33.13 -25.78
N GLN A 160 5.95 -33.35 -24.91
CA GLN A 160 6.16 -33.52 -23.46
C GLN A 160 5.24 -34.58 -22.85
N SER A 161 5.68 -35.16 -21.72
CA SER A 161 4.96 -36.22 -21.01
C SER A 161 4.12 -35.68 -19.86
N ALA A 162 2.85 -36.11 -19.78
CA ALA A 162 1.93 -35.80 -18.68
C ALA A 162 0.90 -36.92 -18.49
N LEU A 163 0.05 -36.82 -17.46
CA LEU A 163 -1.26 -37.45 -17.46
C LEU A 163 -2.21 -36.53 -18.20
N TRP A 164 -2.61 -36.97 -19.40
CA TRP A 164 -3.43 -36.19 -20.32
C TRP A 164 -4.89 -36.67 -20.25
N PHE A 165 -5.83 -35.74 -20.16
CA PHE A 165 -7.25 -36.05 -19.98
C PHE A 165 -8.18 -35.24 -20.88
N GLY A 166 -9.43 -35.69 -20.95
CA GLY A 166 -10.55 -34.98 -21.59
C GLY A 166 -11.85 -35.79 -21.58
N TYR A 167 -12.97 -35.10 -21.73
CA TYR A 167 -14.31 -35.67 -21.70
C TYR A 167 -14.71 -36.40 -23.00
N CYS A 168 -14.84 -37.74 -22.99
CA CYS A 168 -15.18 -38.48 -24.22
C CYS A 168 -16.69 -38.56 -24.54
N GLY A 169 -17.58 -38.24 -23.60
CA GLY A 169 -19.03 -38.36 -23.78
C GLY A 169 -19.65 -39.66 -23.22
N PRO A 170 -21.00 -39.77 -23.22
CA PRO A 170 -21.73 -40.89 -22.60
C PRO A 170 -21.55 -42.23 -23.30
N SER A 171 -21.08 -42.25 -24.55
CA SER A 171 -20.66 -43.49 -25.21
C SER A 171 -19.25 -43.86 -24.75
N SER A 172 -19.14 -44.82 -23.82
CA SER A 172 -17.87 -45.38 -23.33
C SER A 172 -17.01 -46.07 -24.41
N SER A 173 -17.49 -46.11 -25.66
CA SER A 173 -16.79 -46.58 -26.84
C SER A 173 -15.84 -45.53 -27.43
N GLY A 174 -14.57 -45.58 -27.02
CA GLY A 174 -13.46 -45.33 -27.95
C GLY A 174 -12.76 -43.97 -27.88
N ASN A 175 -11.60 -43.98 -27.22
CA ASN A 175 -10.36 -43.43 -27.78
C ASN A 175 -10.29 -41.91 -28.11
N CYS A 176 -11.21 -41.07 -27.60
CA CYS A 176 -11.27 -39.64 -27.95
C CYS A 176 -9.94 -38.90 -27.71
N LEU A 177 -9.21 -39.32 -26.68
CA LEU A 177 -7.90 -38.78 -26.30
C LEU A 177 -6.83 -39.00 -27.38
N ASN A 178 -6.90 -40.09 -28.15
CA ASN A 178 -5.98 -40.37 -29.27
C ASN A 178 -6.48 -39.81 -30.61
N THR A 179 -7.79 -39.67 -30.80
CA THR A 179 -8.39 -39.29 -32.09
C THR A 179 -8.68 -37.79 -32.21
N GLY A 180 -8.74 -37.07 -31.09
CA GLY A 180 -9.22 -35.68 -31.08
C GLY A 180 -10.72 -35.53 -31.35
N VAL A 181 -11.50 -36.62 -31.29
CA VAL A 181 -12.94 -36.63 -31.61
C VAL A 181 -13.77 -36.69 -30.34
N TYR A 182 -14.33 -35.55 -29.94
CA TYR A 182 -15.13 -35.37 -28.72
C TYR A 182 -16.61 -35.24 -29.07
N ALA A 183 -17.49 -35.78 -28.21
CA ALA A 183 -18.92 -35.90 -28.49
C ALA A 183 -19.75 -34.62 -28.25
N SER A 184 -19.21 -33.62 -27.54
CA SER A 184 -19.96 -32.42 -27.10
C SER A 184 -19.26 -31.09 -27.43
N SER A 185 -20.03 -30.00 -27.46
CA SER A 185 -19.57 -28.61 -27.45
C SER A 185 -19.70 -27.92 -26.09
N ASN A 186 -20.45 -28.48 -25.14
CA ASN A 186 -20.83 -27.82 -23.90
C ASN A 186 -20.04 -28.34 -22.68
N ILE A 187 -19.38 -27.46 -21.92
CA ILE A 187 -18.59 -27.84 -20.74
C ILE A 187 -19.45 -28.49 -19.63
N ASN A 188 -20.76 -28.19 -19.58
CA ASN A 188 -21.69 -28.80 -18.62
C ASN A 188 -21.84 -30.31 -18.79
N ASP A 189 -21.59 -30.85 -19.99
CA ASP A 189 -21.63 -32.30 -20.21
C ASP A 189 -20.50 -33.02 -19.46
N ALA A 190 -19.35 -32.37 -19.26
CA ALA A 190 -18.29 -32.86 -18.39
C ALA A 190 -18.70 -32.79 -16.90
N TYR A 191 -19.32 -31.68 -16.47
CA TYR A 191 -19.74 -31.45 -15.09
C TYR A 191 -20.56 -32.61 -14.51
N TYR A 192 -21.67 -32.94 -15.16
CA TYR A 192 -22.63 -33.92 -14.65
C TYR A 192 -22.18 -35.38 -14.86
N GLN A 193 -21.05 -35.59 -15.53
CA GLN A 193 -20.61 -36.91 -15.99
C GLN A 193 -19.09 -37.08 -15.90
N ALA A 194 -18.49 -36.72 -14.76
CA ALA A 194 -17.06 -36.89 -14.49
C ALA A 194 -16.53 -38.33 -14.71
N ALA A 195 -17.40 -39.35 -14.62
CA ALA A 195 -17.07 -40.74 -14.97
C ALA A 195 -16.70 -40.95 -16.46
N ASN A 196 -17.03 -39.98 -17.32
CA ASN A 196 -16.70 -39.96 -18.76
C ASN A 196 -15.53 -39.00 -19.08
N GLU A 197 -14.93 -38.35 -18.08
CA GLU A 197 -13.59 -37.79 -18.22
C GLU A 197 -12.59 -38.93 -18.24
N LEU A 198 -12.07 -39.23 -19.44
CA LEU A 198 -11.07 -40.27 -19.58
C LEU A 198 -9.68 -39.69 -19.42
N ASN A 199 -8.88 -40.42 -18.66
CA ASN A 199 -7.43 -40.28 -18.65
C ASN A 199 -6.79 -41.24 -19.65
N TYR A 200 -5.59 -40.91 -20.07
CA TYR A 200 -4.69 -41.81 -20.81
C TYR A 200 -4.16 -43.01 -19.99
N SER A 201 -4.70 -43.24 -18.79
CA SER A 201 -4.25 -44.21 -17.78
C SER A 201 -5.46 -44.88 -17.13
N GLY A 202 -5.53 -46.20 -16.90
CA GLY A 202 -4.52 -47.06 -16.24
C GLY A 202 -3.25 -47.41 -17.02
N GLY A 203 -2.24 -46.55 -16.91
CA GLY A 203 -0.96 -46.63 -17.59
C GLY A 203 -0.06 -45.44 -17.16
N PRO A 204 1.21 -45.41 -17.59
CA PRO A 204 2.12 -44.32 -17.25
C PRO A 204 1.82 -43.02 -18.02
N THR A 205 2.50 -41.93 -17.65
CA THR A 205 2.47 -40.65 -18.40
C THR A 205 2.81 -40.85 -19.88
N GLN A 206 2.09 -40.17 -20.76
CA GLN A 206 2.23 -40.31 -22.22
C GLN A 206 2.74 -39.01 -22.85
N SER A 207 3.51 -39.12 -23.93
CA SER A 207 4.11 -37.97 -24.61
C SER A 207 3.22 -37.45 -25.73
N HIS A 208 2.76 -36.20 -25.61
CA HIS A 208 1.95 -35.54 -26.64
C HIS A 208 2.64 -34.31 -27.20
N THR A 209 2.33 -34.03 -28.47
CA THR A 209 2.88 -32.93 -29.24
C THR A 209 1.85 -31.80 -29.37
N TYR A 210 2.24 -30.56 -29.06
CA TYR A 210 1.33 -29.41 -28.98
C TYR A 210 2.02 -28.08 -29.33
N TRP A 211 1.24 -27.02 -29.59
CA TRP A 211 1.75 -25.65 -29.71
C TRP A 211 1.48 -24.88 -28.41
N PRO A 212 2.52 -24.39 -27.70
CA PRO A 212 2.31 -23.77 -26.38
C PRO A 212 1.47 -22.49 -26.40
N ILE A 213 1.64 -21.66 -27.42
CA ILE A 213 0.87 -20.43 -27.60
C ILE A 213 -0.50 -20.78 -28.22
N THR A 214 -1.38 -21.36 -27.40
CA THR A 214 -2.77 -21.67 -27.74
C THR A 214 -3.69 -21.09 -26.65
N TYR A 215 -4.56 -20.16 -27.02
CA TYR A 215 -5.52 -19.50 -26.12
C TYR A 215 -6.87 -19.28 -26.81
N TYR A 216 -7.92 -18.94 -26.05
CA TYR A 216 -9.27 -18.80 -26.56
C TYR A 216 -9.91 -17.48 -26.11
N ASN A 217 -10.29 -16.65 -27.07
CA ASN A 217 -11.00 -15.40 -26.80
C ASN A 217 -12.50 -15.67 -26.76
N TYR A 218 -13.17 -15.36 -25.64
CA TYR A 218 -14.63 -15.30 -25.61
C TYR A 218 -15.12 -14.20 -26.57
N THR A 219 -16.22 -14.46 -27.28
CA THR A 219 -16.76 -13.57 -28.31
C THR A 219 -18.20 -13.16 -28.02
N SER A 220 -19.12 -14.14 -27.97
CA SER A 220 -20.53 -13.95 -27.68
C SER A 220 -21.23 -15.30 -27.51
N GLY A 221 -22.28 -15.37 -26.70
CA GLY A 221 -23.12 -16.57 -26.54
C GLY A 221 -23.09 -17.12 -25.12
N ALA A 222 -23.39 -18.40 -24.95
CA ALA A 222 -23.27 -19.06 -23.65
C ALA A 222 -21.79 -19.34 -23.34
N VAL A 223 -21.29 -18.89 -22.20
CA VAL A 223 -19.89 -19.15 -21.77
C VAL A 223 -19.55 -20.64 -21.67
N THR A 224 -20.56 -21.49 -21.54
CA THR A 224 -20.42 -22.95 -21.47
C THR A 224 -20.29 -23.64 -22.84
N GLU A 225 -20.57 -22.95 -23.95
CA GLU A 225 -20.50 -23.50 -25.31
C GLU A 225 -19.19 -23.15 -26.03
N ARG A 226 -18.53 -24.16 -26.60
CA ARG A 226 -17.32 -23.99 -27.43
C ARG A 226 -17.50 -22.98 -28.56
N GLY A 227 -18.69 -22.91 -29.14
CA GLY A 227 -19.02 -22.01 -30.25
C GLY A 227 -18.90 -20.52 -29.90
N SER A 228 -18.91 -20.18 -28.60
CA SER A 228 -18.79 -18.81 -28.10
C SER A 228 -17.35 -18.28 -28.10
N TYR A 229 -16.36 -19.06 -28.55
CA TYR A 229 -14.94 -18.77 -28.41
C TYR A 229 -14.16 -18.85 -29.74
N ALA A 230 -13.34 -17.84 -30.00
CA ALA A 230 -12.35 -17.85 -31.08
C ALA A 230 -11.02 -18.40 -30.57
N ARG A 231 -10.59 -19.54 -31.12
CA ARG A 231 -9.25 -20.13 -30.88
C ARG A 231 -8.17 -19.28 -31.54
N VAL A 232 -7.13 -18.95 -30.79
CA VAL A 232 -5.88 -18.35 -31.29
C VAL A 232 -4.75 -19.34 -31.04
N GLU A 233 -3.94 -19.58 -32.07
CA GLU A 233 -2.73 -20.40 -31.99
C GLU A 233 -1.61 -19.73 -32.79
N ILE A 234 -0.43 -19.60 -32.20
CA ILE A 234 0.75 -19.03 -32.87
C ILE A 234 1.78 -20.13 -33.11
N THR A 235 2.13 -20.31 -34.38
CA THR A 235 3.00 -21.39 -34.87
C THR A 235 4.12 -20.83 -35.76
N THR A 236 4.90 -21.74 -36.37
CA THR A 236 5.83 -21.42 -37.46
C THR A 236 5.15 -21.06 -38.78
N THR A 237 3.84 -21.31 -38.95
CA THR A 237 3.07 -20.93 -40.15
C THR A 237 2.24 -19.65 -39.98
N THR A 238 2.06 -19.15 -38.75
CA THR A 238 1.46 -17.83 -38.49
C THR A 238 2.32 -16.74 -39.14
N SER A 239 1.72 -15.96 -40.06
CA SER A 239 2.41 -14.92 -40.83
C SER A 239 3.19 -13.93 -39.96
N ALA A 240 4.40 -13.55 -40.38
CA ALA A 240 5.19 -12.50 -39.73
C ALA A 240 4.46 -11.14 -39.69
N GLY A 241 3.56 -10.88 -40.66
CA GLY A 241 2.69 -9.71 -40.68
C GLY A 241 1.36 -9.87 -39.92
N ALA A 242 1.19 -10.94 -39.14
CA ALA A 242 -0.01 -11.13 -38.33
C ALA A 242 -0.06 -10.13 -37.16
N THR A 243 -1.27 -9.68 -36.85
CA THR A 243 -1.56 -8.65 -35.84
C THR A 243 -2.70 -9.08 -34.94
N PHE A 244 -2.55 -8.83 -33.65
CA PHE A 244 -3.46 -9.26 -32.59
C PHE A 244 -4.08 -8.01 -31.96
N ALA A 245 -5.34 -7.75 -32.30
CA ALA A 245 -6.10 -6.63 -31.75
C ALA A 245 -6.50 -6.94 -30.30
N TYR A 246 -6.40 -5.94 -29.42
CA TYR A 246 -6.76 -6.05 -28.02
C TYR A 246 -7.32 -4.72 -27.50
N THR A 247 -8.05 -4.75 -26.39
CA THR A 247 -8.52 -3.53 -25.71
C THR A 247 -7.73 -3.38 -24.42
N ASP A 248 -7.11 -2.23 -24.22
CA ASP A 248 -6.37 -1.94 -23.00
C ASP A 248 -7.30 -1.86 -21.79
N PRO A 249 -7.06 -2.62 -20.69
CA PRO A 249 -7.99 -2.73 -19.58
C PRO A 249 -8.02 -1.49 -18.67
N ILE A 250 -7.00 -0.61 -18.75
CA ILE A 250 -6.90 0.60 -17.91
C ILE A 250 -7.51 1.80 -18.63
N THR A 251 -7.25 1.94 -19.93
CA THR A 251 -7.65 3.11 -20.74
C THR A 251 -8.86 2.85 -21.64
N GLY A 252 -9.27 1.60 -21.82
CA GLY A 252 -10.35 1.20 -22.73
C GLY A 252 -10.01 1.36 -24.22
N LEU A 253 -8.76 1.67 -24.56
CA LEU A 253 -8.35 1.96 -25.92
C LEU A 253 -8.11 0.68 -26.73
N ALA A 254 -8.64 0.64 -27.95
CA ALA A 254 -8.33 -0.40 -28.92
C ALA A 254 -6.88 -0.26 -29.40
N MET A 255 -6.08 -1.30 -29.16
CA MET A 255 -4.67 -1.40 -29.48
C MET A 255 -4.38 -2.67 -30.32
N THR A 256 -3.13 -2.86 -30.73
CA THR A 256 -2.72 -4.00 -31.57
C THR A 256 -1.27 -4.36 -31.31
N ARG A 257 -0.98 -5.65 -31.11
CA ARG A 257 0.38 -6.21 -31.11
C ARG A 257 0.70 -6.84 -32.46
N THR A 258 1.95 -6.74 -32.90
CA THR A 258 2.49 -7.63 -33.94
C THR A 258 2.64 -9.05 -33.40
N ARG A 259 2.77 -10.04 -34.28
CA ARG A 259 3.07 -11.45 -33.92
C ARG A 259 4.19 -11.58 -32.89
N ASP A 260 5.30 -10.89 -33.09
CA ASP A 260 6.47 -11.07 -32.24
C ASP A 260 6.32 -10.35 -30.88
N GLN A 261 5.55 -9.26 -30.83
CA GLN A 261 5.12 -8.63 -29.57
C GLN A 261 4.13 -9.51 -28.80
N GLU A 262 3.20 -10.17 -29.49
CA GLU A 262 2.24 -11.10 -28.87
C GLU A 262 2.94 -12.37 -28.33
N ILE A 263 3.91 -12.90 -29.08
CA ILE A 263 4.81 -13.97 -28.63
C ILE A 263 5.58 -13.55 -27.36
N GLN A 264 6.13 -12.33 -27.33
CA GLN A 264 6.86 -11.82 -26.16
C GLN A 264 5.94 -11.61 -24.95
N ASN A 265 4.71 -11.13 -25.17
CA ASN A 265 3.71 -10.95 -24.13
C ASN A 265 3.30 -12.28 -23.50
N PHE A 266 3.06 -13.31 -24.34
CA PHE A 266 2.78 -14.67 -23.89
C PHE A 266 3.98 -15.30 -23.17
N ALA A 267 5.22 -15.04 -23.63
CA ALA A 267 6.43 -15.51 -22.95
C ALA A 267 6.60 -14.90 -21.55
N ASN A 268 6.36 -13.60 -21.42
CA ASN A 268 6.39 -12.93 -20.11
C ASN A 268 5.29 -13.46 -19.19
N TRP A 269 4.07 -13.64 -19.69
CA TRP A 269 3.01 -14.31 -18.92
C TRP A 269 3.42 -15.71 -18.48
N PHE A 270 3.94 -16.54 -19.40
CA PHE A 270 4.35 -17.91 -19.09
C PHE A 270 5.42 -17.96 -17.98
N GLN A 271 6.42 -17.09 -18.04
CA GLN A 271 7.53 -17.09 -17.09
C GLN A 271 7.19 -16.43 -15.74
N TYR A 272 6.35 -15.39 -15.74
CA TYR A 272 6.14 -14.51 -14.58
C TYR A 272 4.72 -14.50 -14.01
N HIS A 273 3.71 -15.07 -14.68
CA HIS A 273 2.27 -14.90 -14.31
C HIS A 273 1.35 -16.11 -14.55
N ARG A 274 1.80 -17.25 -15.09
CA ARG A 274 0.88 -18.35 -15.49
C ARG A 274 0.22 -19.14 -14.34
N SER A 275 0.64 -18.92 -13.10
CA SER A 275 0.15 -19.64 -11.92
C SER A 275 -0.01 -18.68 -10.74
N ARG A 276 -0.82 -19.08 -9.76
CA ARG A 276 -1.19 -18.23 -8.62
C ARG A 276 0.03 -17.65 -7.89
N ILE A 277 1.02 -18.47 -7.51
CA ILE A 277 2.26 -17.97 -6.89
C ILE A 277 3.04 -17.00 -7.78
N LEU A 278 3.07 -17.22 -9.11
CA LEU A 278 3.80 -16.33 -10.02
C LEU A 278 3.10 -14.96 -10.12
N ILE A 279 1.77 -14.96 -10.18
CA ILE A 279 0.91 -13.76 -10.07
C ILE A 279 1.15 -13.02 -8.75
N SER A 280 1.09 -13.73 -7.62
CA SER A 280 1.31 -13.16 -6.29
C SER A 280 2.69 -12.51 -6.21
N ARG A 281 3.74 -13.20 -6.69
CA ARG A 281 5.10 -12.66 -6.75
C ARG A 281 5.20 -11.40 -7.60
N ALA A 282 4.54 -11.37 -8.76
CA ALA A 282 4.50 -10.18 -9.60
C ALA A 282 3.86 -8.98 -8.86
N GLY A 283 2.69 -9.18 -8.24
CA GLY A 283 1.96 -8.11 -7.55
C GLY A 283 2.62 -7.64 -6.26
N ILE A 284 3.04 -8.56 -5.38
CA ILE A 284 3.75 -8.25 -4.14
C ILE A 284 5.07 -7.53 -4.44
N GLY A 285 5.82 -8.03 -5.43
CA GLY A 285 7.07 -7.40 -5.87
C GLY A 285 6.87 -5.97 -6.36
N ARG A 286 5.80 -5.70 -7.11
CA ARG A 286 5.47 -4.34 -7.59
C ARG A 286 5.04 -3.43 -6.44
N ALA A 287 4.05 -3.86 -5.66
CA ALA A 287 3.53 -3.09 -4.52
C ALA A 287 4.62 -2.74 -3.50
N PHE A 288 5.59 -3.63 -3.23
CA PHE A 288 6.70 -3.34 -2.32
C PHE A 288 7.87 -2.59 -2.97
N ALA A 289 8.05 -2.63 -4.29
CA ALA A 289 9.11 -1.88 -4.99
C ALA A 289 8.85 -0.37 -4.94
N GLU A 290 7.58 0.03 -5.10
CA GLU A 290 7.11 1.42 -5.04
C GLU A 290 7.33 2.10 -3.68
N GLN A 291 7.53 1.32 -2.60
CA GLN A 291 7.63 1.85 -1.25
C GLN A 291 9.05 2.34 -0.95
N GLY A 292 9.17 3.58 -0.45
CA GLY A 292 10.41 4.08 0.15
C GLY A 292 10.73 3.47 1.53
N PRO A 293 11.87 3.85 2.14
CA PRO A 293 12.19 3.54 3.54
C PRO A 293 11.25 4.25 4.52
N GLY A 294 11.36 3.95 5.83
CA GLY A 294 10.48 4.48 6.88
C GLY A 294 9.41 3.50 7.38
N MET A 295 9.52 2.23 6.98
CA MET A 295 8.72 1.10 7.47
C MET A 295 9.64 -0.08 7.82
N ARG A 296 9.15 -1.01 8.63
CA ARG A 296 9.82 -2.28 8.92
C ARG A 296 9.01 -3.41 8.33
N VAL A 297 9.61 -4.19 7.45
CA VAL A 297 8.94 -5.29 6.75
C VAL A 297 9.62 -6.60 7.10
N TRP A 298 8.86 -7.67 7.27
CA TRP A 298 9.35 -9.01 6.96
C TRP A 298 8.24 -9.94 6.46
N PHE A 299 8.67 -11.08 5.94
CA PHE A 299 7.89 -12.13 5.30
C PHE A 299 7.58 -13.30 6.26
N ALA A 300 6.32 -13.71 6.28
CA ALA A 300 5.83 -14.94 6.89
C ALA A 300 5.15 -15.81 5.80
N ALA A 301 5.00 -17.11 6.06
CA ALA A 301 4.30 -18.03 5.16
C ALA A 301 3.48 -19.06 5.95
N ILE A 302 2.26 -19.39 5.51
CA ILE A 302 1.27 -20.06 6.36
C ILE A 302 1.64 -21.51 6.78
N ASN A 303 2.45 -22.22 5.99
CA ASN A 303 2.99 -23.54 6.30
C ASN A 303 4.43 -23.54 6.83
N GLN A 304 5.07 -22.38 7.02
CA GLN A 304 6.38 -22.28 7.70
C GLN A 304 6.28 -22.87 9.11
N GLY A 305 6.97 -23.99 9.34
CA GLY A 305 7.09 -24.64 10.65
C GLY A 305 7.96 -23.84 11.64
N SER A 306 8.12 -24.36 12.86
CA SER A 306 8.92 -23.71 13.90
C SER A 306 10.37 -23.45 13.46
N LYS A 307 10.90 -22.28 13.82
CA LYS A 307 12.22 -21.78 13.38
C LYS A 307 12.83 -20.87 14.46
N SER A 308 14.15 -20.87 14.60
CA SER A 308 14.82 -19.88 15.47
C SER A 308 14.90 -18.54 14.74
N ILE A 309 14.27 -17.52 15.31
CA ILE A 309 14.23 -16.15 14.81
C ILE A 309 14.91 -15.25 15.84
N ASP A 310 16.07 -14.70 15.49
CA ASP A 310 16.80 -13.73 16.31
C ASP A 310 17.09 -14.25 17.73
N GLY A 311 17.47 -15.53 17.82
CA GLY A 311 17.76 -16.25 19.06
C GLY A 311 16.55 -16.88 19.77
N GLN A 312 15.32 -16.52 19.38
CA GLN A 312 14.08 -17.01 20.02
C GLN A 312 13.37 -18.04 19.14
N THR A 313 12.68 -19.01 19.75
CA THR A 313 11.88 -20.00 19.01
C THR A 313 10.56 -19.38 18.54
N SER A 314 10.38 -19.23 17.22
CA SER A 314 9.07 -19.01 16.63
C SER A 314 8.30 -20.33 16.56
N PRO A 315 7.01 -20.39 16.94
CA PRO A 315 6.19 -21.61 16.79
C PRO A 315 5.90 -21.97 15.32
N GLY A 316 5.95 -20.99 14.41
CA GLY A 316 5.71 -21.15 12.99
C GLY A 316 5.47 -19.79 12.31
N ALA A 317 4.96 -19.81 11.07
CA ALA A 317 4.66 -18.68 10.19
C ALA A 317 5.85 -17.75 9.85
N MET A 318 6.48 -17.15 10.86
CA MET A 318 7.59 -16.21 10.70
C MET A 318 8.82 -16.88 10.06
N VAL A 319 9.24 -16.41 8.88
CA VAL A 319 10.46 -16.90 8.21
C VAL A 319 11.71 -16.21 8.77
N LYS A 320 11.59 -14.94 9.20
CA LYS A 320 12.53 -14.15 10.02
C LYS A 320 11.75 -13.01 10.70
N GLY A 321 12.37 -12.21 11.56
CA GLY A 321 11.73 -11.07 12.23
C GLY A 321 11.72 -9.80 11.36
N VAL A 322 10.88 -8.82 11.74
CA VAL A 322 10.80 -7.51 11.07
C VAL A 322 12.16 -6.79 11.01
N ARG A 323 12.41 -6.05 9.93
CA ARG A 323 13.65 -5.29 9.68
C ARG A 323 13.35 -3.96 8.98
N PRO A 324 14.19 -2.92 9.14
CA PRO A 324 14.06 -1.68 8.37
C PRO A 324 14.07 -1.97 6.87
N PHE A 325 13.09 -1.47 6.13
CA PHE A 325 12.90 -1.78 4.71
C PHE A 325 13.84 -0.97 3.80
N SER A 326 15.14 -1.22 3.96
CA SER A 326 16.22 -0.50 3.26
C SER A 326 17.45 -1.39 3.08
N GLY A 327 18.26 -1.09 2.07
CA GLY A 327 19.53 -1.80 1.79
C GLY A 327 19.38 -3.32 1.77
N THR A 328 20.32 -4.02 2.40
CA THR A 328 20.41 -5.49 2.38
C THR A 328 19.20 -6.20 2.98
N ASP A 329 18.44 -5.59 3.89
CA ASP A 329 17.22 -6.20 4.43
C ASP A 329 16.04 -6.08 3.45
N ARG A 330 16.00 -5.02 2.63
CA ARG A 330 15.08 -4.92 1.48
C ARG A 330 15.45 -5.94 0.39
N ASP A 331 16.74 -6.05 0.05
CA ASP A 331 17.21 -7.06 -0.92
C ASP A 331 16.89 -8.49 -0.46
N ALA A 332 17.03 -8.76 0.84
CA ALA A 332 16.68 -10.04 1.44
C ALA A 332 15.16 -10.31 1.44
N PHE A 333 14.31 -9.28 1.58
CA PHE A 333 12.84 -9.44 1.44
C PHE A 333 12.45 -9.87 0.01
N PHE A 334 12.98 -9.21 -1.02
CA PHE A 334 12.72 -9.58 -2.41
C PHE A 334 13.29 -10.96 -2.76
N THR A 335 14.46 -11.29 -2.21
CA THR A 335 15.08 -12.61 -2.37
C THR A 335 14.19 -13.70 -1.76
N GLU A 336 13.76 -13.55 -0.50
CA GLU A 336 12.85 -14.50 0.16
C GLU A 336 11.52 -14.63 -0.61
N LEU A 337 10.86 -13.51 -0.95
CA LEU A 337 9.61 -13.49 -1.71
C LEU A 337 9.69 -14.37 -2.98
N TYR A 338 10.77 -14.23 -3.75
CA TYR A 338 10.93 -14.90 -5.04
C TYR A 338 11.51 -16.32 -4.95
N ASP A 339 12.33 -16.60 -3.93
CA ASP A 339 12.99 -17.90 -3.75
C ASP A 339 12.21 -18.85 -2.81
N HIS A 340 11.15 -18.36 -2.13
CA HIS A 340 10.36 -19.18 -1.20
C HIS A 340 9.83 -20.46 -1.85
N VAL A 341 9.83 -21.54 -1.06
CA VAL A 341 9.38 -22.86 -1.50
C VAL A 341 7.86 -22.96 -1.36
N ILE A 342 7.17 -23.41 -2.40
CA ILE A 342 5.73 -23.75 -2.33
C ILE A 342 5.59 -25.27 -2.20
N PRO A 343 5.31 -25.81 -1.00
CA PRO A 343 4.99 -27.22 -0.81
C PRO A 343 3.61 -27.60 -1.40
N ALA A 344 3.30 -28.90 -1.38
CA ALA A 344 1.94 -29.39 -1.53
C ALA A 344 1.33 -29.54 -0.12
N ALA A 345 0.92 -28.41 0.47
CA ALA A 345 0.40 -28.31 1.84
C ALA A 345 -1.02 -27.70 1.87
N GLY A 346 -1.64 -27.65 3.05
CA GLY A 346 -2.96 -27.04 3.25
C GLY A 346 -2.92 -25.51 3.43
N THR A 347 -4.05 -24.92 3.81
CA THR A 347 -4.24 -23.45 3.93
C THR A 347 -4.57 -23.03 5.38
N PRO A 348 -3.61 -23.14 6.32
CA PRO A 348 -3.83 -23.12 7.78
C PRO A 348 -3.88 -21.69 8.37
N LEU A 349 -4.74 -20.82 7.82
CA LEU A 349 -4.72 -19.38 8.12
C LEU A 349 -4.85 -19.06 9.62
N ARG A 350 -5.76 -19.74 10.35
CA ARG A 350 -5.97 -19.54 11.79
C ARG A 350 -4.71 -19.82 12.61
N ARG A 351 -3.98 -20.89 12.29
CA ARG A 351 -2.65 -21.17 12.89
C ARG A 351 -1.61 -20.12 12.50
N ALA A 352 -1.63 -19.65 11.25
CA ALA A 352 -0.64 -18.68 10.77
C ALA A 352 -0.79 -17.31 11.43
N VAL A 353 -2.01 -16.77 11.55
CA VAL A 353 -2.29 -15.51 12.27
C VAL A 353 -1.92 -15.64 13.76
N ASP A 354 -2.26 -16.75 14.42
CA ASP A 354 -1.88 -16.98 15.82
C ASP A 354 -0.35 -17.02 16.04
N ASN A 355 0.40 -17.56 15.09
CA ASN A 355 1.86 -17.57 15.14
C ASN A 355 2.50 -16.20 14.84
N VAL A 356 1.90 -15.38 13.97
CA VAL A 356 2.33 -14.00 13.72
C VAL A 356 2.01 -13.12 14.94
N GLY A 357 0.83 -13.27 15.54
CA GLY A 357 0.46 -12.60 16.78
C GLY A 357 1.45 -12.87 17.92
N LYS A 358 1.84 -14.14 18.13
CA LYS A 358 2.89 -14.54 19.10
C LYS A 358 4.26 -13.91 18.85
N TYR A 359 4.60 -13.60 17.60
CA TYR A 359 5.84 -12.88 17.32
C TYR A 359 5.82 -11.46 17.89
N PHE A 360 4.66 -10.81 17.94
CA PHE A 360 4.48 -9.50 18.55
C PHE A 360 4.36 -9.52 20.08
N GLU A 361 4.17 -10.67 20.73
CA GLU A 361 4.27 -10.78 22.19
C GLU A 361 5.71 -10.78 22.72
N ARG A 362 6.72 -10.83 21.82
CA ARG A 362 8.14 -10.95 22.20
C ARG A 362 8.61 -9.80 23.09
N THR A 363 9.09 -10.17 24.28
CA THR A 363 9.64 -9.24 25.26
C THR A 363 11.09 -8.83 24.99
N ASP A 364 11.84 -9.64 24.25
CA ASP A 364 13.30 -9.54 24.10
C ASP A 364 13.81 -8.38 23.22
N ASN A 365 15.05 -7.98 23.48
CA ASN A 365 15.69 -6.80 22.88
C ASN A 365 16.08 -6.94 21.39
N SER A 366 15.93 -8.13 20.81
CA SER A 366 16.04 -8.36 19.36
C SER A 366 14.66 -8.45 18.67
N GLY A 367 13.57 -8.40 19.45
CA GLY A 367 12.19 -8.52 18.99
C GLY A 367 11.63 -7.25 18.32
N PRO A 368 10.37 -7.30 17.84
CA PRO A 368 9.77 -6.27 16.97
C PRO A 368 9.62 -4.88 17.59
N TRP A 369 9.65 -4.78 18.92
CA TRP A 369 9.51 -3.52 19.67
C TRP A 369 10.83 -2.76 19.85
N SER A 370 11.96 -3.46 19.65
CA SER A 370 13.30 -2.90 19.75
C SER A 370 13.51 -1.71 18.81
N ALA A 371 14.40 -0.80 19.18
CA ALA A 371 14.88 0.24 18.27
C ALA A 371 15.56 -0.37 17.02
N THR A 372 16.22 -1.52 17.15
CA THR A 372 17.00 -2.17 16.08
C THR A 372 16.73 -3.69 16.02
N PRO A 373 15.53 -4.13 15.56
CA PRO A 373 15.09 -5.52 15.59
C PRO A 373 16.04 -6.43 14.79
N GLY A 374 16.24 -7.65 15.28
CA GLY A 374 17.27 -8.55 14.81
C GLY A 374 18.66 -8.36 15.42
N THR A 375 18.86 -7.29 16.20
CA THR A 375 20.10 -7.05 16.94
C THR A 375 19.81 -6.76 18.41
N THR A 376 20.60 -7.31 19.32
CA THR A 376 20.43 -7.09 20.76
C THR A 376 20.85 -5.66 21.11
N SER A 377 19.87 -4.78 21.36
CA SER A 377 20.10 -3.40 21.78
C SER A 377 19.79 -3.18 23.27
N SER A 378 20.49 -2.27 23.94
CA SER A 378 20.12 -1.81 25.30
C SER A 378 19.19 -0.59 25.29
N ALA A 379 18.77 -0.11 24.13
CA ALA A 379 17.79 0.96 24.00
C ALA A 379 16.41 0.52 24.54
N ALA A 380 15.63 1.49 25.04
CA ALA A 380 14.23 1.28 25.37
C ALA A 380 13.44 0.81 24.13
N HIS A 381 12.43 -0.02 24.36
CA HIS A 381 11.52 -0.44 23.31
C HIS A 381 10.55 0.70 22.98
N LEU A 382 10.21 0.87 21.70
CA LEU A 382 9.42 2.03 21.27
C LEU A 382 7.93 1.71 21.40
N GLU A 383 7.32 2.30 22.42
CA GLU A 383 5.95 2.07 22.89
C GLU A 383 4.87 2.55 21.91
N CYS A 384 5.10 3.65 21.20
CA CYS A 384 4.15 4.19 20.23
C CYS A 384 4.10 3.46 18.88
N ARG A 385 4.82 2.35 18.73
CA ARG A 385 4.98 1.62 17.45
C ARG A 385 3.70 0.87 17.04
N GLN A 386 3.15 1.21 15.88
CA GLN A 386 2.07 0.43 15.26
C GLN A 386 2.60 -0.88 14.66
N SER A 387 1.79 -1.95 14.66
CA SER A 387 2.15 -3.27 14.11
C SER A 387 1.01 -3.87 13.28
N TYR A 388 1.34 -4.32 12.07
CA TYR A 388 0.41 -4.72 11.02
C TYR A 388 0.73 -6.13 10.50
N GLN A 389 -0.30 -6.91 10.20
CA GLN A 389 -0.24 -8.12 9.38
C GLN A 389 -1.01 -7.88 8.08
N ILE A 390 -0.44 -8.29 6.94
CA ILE A 390 -1.15 -8.44 5.66
C ILE A 390 -1.22 -9.93 5.37
N LEU A 391 -2.40 -10.53 5.47
CA LEU A 391 -2.64 -11.96 5.25
C LEU A 391 -3.13 -12.18 3.81
N MET A 392 -2.38 -12.92 3.00
CA MET A 392 -2.81 -13.36 1.68
C MET A 392 -3.37 -14.79 1.71
N THR A 393 -4.39 -15.08 0.91
CA THR A 393 -4.85 -16.46 0.60
C THR A 393 -5.41 -16.59 -0.81
N ASP A 394 -5.26 -17.76 -1.43
CA ASP A 394 -5.91 -18.14 -2.70
C ASP A 394 -7.11 -19.08 -2.53
N GLY A 395 -7.49 -19.37 -1.28
CA GLY A 395 -8.50 -20.35 -0.96
C GLY A 395 -9.09 -20.22 0.45
N TYR A 396 -10.04 -21.09 0.73
CA TYR A 396 -10.69 -21.22 2.03
C TYR A 396 -9.71 -21.80 3.07
N TRP A 397 -9.74 -21.29 4.30
CA TRP A 397 -8.88 -21.83 5.36
C TRP A 397 -9.25 -23.27 5.72
N ASN A 398 -8.25 -24.09 6.04
CA ASN A 398 -8.46 -25.47 6.45
C ASN A 398 -8.47 -25.63 7.99
N ASP A 399 -8.82 -26.83 8.44
CA ASP A 399 -9.30 -27.05 9.80
C ASP A 399 -8.20 -27.00 10.89
N ASP A 400 -6.94 -26.72 10.50
CA ASP A 400 -5.81 -26.42 11.38
C ASP A 400 -6.13 -25.17 12.25
N PRO A 401 -6.38 -25.33 13.55
CA PRO A 401 -6.92 -24.26 14.37
C PRO A 401 -5.80 -23.46 15.04
N ALA A 402 -6.07 -22.21 15.44
CA ALA A 402 -5.12 -21.36 16.15
C ALA A 402 -4.61 -22.07 17.44
N PRO A 403 -3.30 -22.36 17.60
CA PRO A 403 -2.80 -23.10 18.76
C PRO A 403 -3.19 -22.50 20.13
N THR A 404 -3.26 -21.18 20.25
CA THR A 404 -3.75 -20.52 21.49
C THR A 404 -5.23 -20.80 21.73
N SER A 405 -5.59 -21.38 22.87
CA SER A 405 -6.99 -21.60 23.25
C SER A 405 -7.79 -20.29 23.39
N GLY A 406 -7.16 -19.22 23.88
CA GLY A 406 -7.80 -17.89 23.97
C GLY A 406 -8.17 -17.30 22.61
N ALA A 407 -7.37 -17.54 21.57
CA ALA A 407 -7.64 -17.12 20.19
C ALA A 407 -8.68 -17.98 19.45
N ARG A 408 -9.17 -19.05 20.11
CA ARG A 408 -10.22 -19.96 19.61
C ARG A 408 -11.52 -19.87 20.41
N ALA A 409 -11.56 -19.05 21.45
CA ALA A 409 -12.83 -18.68 22.05
C ALA A 409 -13.64 -17.86 21.03
N ASN A 410 -14.95 -17.74 21.24
CA ASN A 410 -15.69 -16.66 20.58
C ASN A 410 -15.28 -15.34 21.25
N VAL A 411 -14.29 -14.66 20.68
CA VAL A 411 -13.70 -13.43 21.20
C VAL A 411 -14.56 -12.23 20.84
N ASP A 412 -15.12 -12.19 19.63
CA ASP A 412 -15.86 -11.02 19.15
C ASP A 412 -17.29 -10.90 19.72
N ASN A 413 -17.94 -12.01 20.07
CA ASN A 413 -19.23 -12.04 20.75
C ASN A 413 -19.08 -11.97 22.28
N THR A 414 -17.85 -12.04 22.82
CA THR A 414 -17.56 -11.94 24.26
C THR A 414 -17.17 -10.52 24.67
N THR A 415 -18.10 -9.84 25.34
CA THR A 415 -17.79 -8.58 26.05
C THR A 415 -16.80 -8.83 27.19
N VAL A 416 -15.60 -8.24 27.14
CA VAL A 416 -14.56 -8.51 28.14
C VAL A 416 -14.96 -8.01 29.54
N PRO A 417 -14.56 -8.67 30.65
CA PRO A 417 -14.85 -8.21 32.00
C PRO A 417 -14.29 -6.82 32.30
N VAL A 418 -14.91 -6.06 33.21
CA VAL A 418 -14.39 -4.73 33.63
C VAL A 418 -12.96 -4.82 34.19
N ALA A 419 -12.61 -5.92 34.85
CA ALA A 419 -11.27 -6.20 35.35
C ALA A 419 -10.20 -6.39 34.23
N ALA A 420 -10.62 -6.62 32.99
CA ALA A 420 -9.77 -6.75 31.81
C ALA A 420 -9.78 -5.48 30.92
N THR A 421 -10.24 -4.34 31.46
CA THR A 421 -10.17 -3.04 30.78
C THR A 421 -8.70 -2.63 30.60
N ILE A 422 -8.30 -2.40 29.35
CA ILE A 422 -6.96 -1.92 28.98
C ILE A 422 -6.82 -0.46 29.43
N LYS A 423 -5.66 -0.06 29.93
CA LYS A 423 -5.35 1.28 30.46
C LYS A 423 -4.00 1.74 29.92
N ASN A 424 -3.81 3.06 29.78
CA ASN A 424 -2.50 3.61 29.41
C ASN A 424 -1.45 3.32 30.50
N ASP A 425 -1.74 3.79 31.71
CA ASP A 425 -0.94 3.54 32.92
C ASP A 425 -1.77 2.74 33.93
N PRO A 426 -1.24 1.64 34.52
CA PRO A 426 -1.87 0.92 35.63
C PRO A 426 -2.26 1.81 36.84
N LEU A 427 -1.55 2.92 37.04
CA LEU A 427 -1.72 3.88 38.13
C LEU A 427 -2.58 5.11 37.75
N LEU A 428 -2.64 5.47 36.46
CA LEU A 428 -3.33 6.68 35.96
C LEU A 428 -4.26 6.35 34.76
N PRO A 429 -5.53 5.98 34.99
CA PRO A 429 -6.43 5.40 33.99
C PRO A 429 -7.07 6.43 33.02
N SER A 430 -6.35 7.48 32.63
CA SER A 430 -6.85 8.61 31.82
C SER A 430 -7.31 8.22 30.40
N LYS A 431 -6.59 7.31 29.74
CA LYS A 431 -7.09 6.54 28.59
C LYS A 431 -7.43 5.12 29.08
N SER A 432 -8.63 4.63 28.76
CA SER A 432 -9.02 3.25 29.03
C SER A 432 -9.91 2.70 27.91
N TYR A 433 -9.72 1.45 27.52
CA TYR A 433 -10.56 0.77 26.52
C TYR A 433 -11.06 -0.57 27.06
N ARG A 434 -12.31 -0.88 26.75
CA ARG A 434 -12.96 -2.15 27.08
C ARG A 434 -13.80 -2.59 25.89
N TYR A 435 -13.47 -3.73 25.30
CA TYR A 435 -14.26 -4.29 24.22
C TYR A 435 -15.67 -4.69 24.70
N VAL A 436 -16.68 -4.35 23.90
CA VAL A 436 -18.09 -4.70 24.11
C VAL A 436 -18.61 -5.30 22.81
N ALA A 437 -19.16 -6.51 22.90
CA ALA A 437 -19.60 -7.28 21.75
C ALA A 437 -20.73 -6.57 20.98
N ALA A 438 -20.38 -6.02 19.81
CA ALA A 438 -21.25 -5.17 19.01
C ALA A 438 -21.05 -5.43 17.51
N ALA A 439 -22.01 -5.01 16.69
CA ALA A 439 -21.85 -4.97 15.24
C ALA A 439 -20.86 -3.85 14.83
N PRO A 440 -20.10 -4.00 13.73
CA PRO A 440 -20.04 -5.16 12.83
C PRO A 440 -19.15 -6.31 13.35
N TYR A 441 -18.49 -6.16 14.50
CA TYR A 441 -17.43 -7.09 14.94
C TYR A 441 -17.95 -8.47 15.36
N LYS A 442 -19.07 -8.56 16.07
CA LYS A 442 -19.53 -9.84 16.61
C LYS A 442 -20.19 -10.75 15.57
N ASP A 443 -20.01 -12.05 15.72
CA ASP A 443 -20.82 -13.08 15.06
C ASP A 443 -22.17 -13.34 15.78
N VAL A 444 -22.87 -14.40 15.37
CA VAL A 444 -23.96 -15.05 16.11
C VAL A 444 -23.74 -16.56 16.26
N TRP A 445 -22.50 -17.04 16.11
CA TRP A 445 -22.18 -18.46 16.02
C TRP A 445 -21.68 -19.03 17.34
N ALA A 446 -22.54 -19.83 17.97
CA ALA A 446 -22.14 -20.65 19.11
C ALA A 446 -21.12 -21.70 18.67
N HIS A 447 -19.87 -21.55 19.11
CA HIS A 447 -18.76 -22.44 18.83
C HIS A 447 -19.00 -23.84 19.41
N SER A 448 -19.68 -24.70 18.65
CA SER A 448 -20.05 -26.06 19.06
C SER A 448 -18.87 -27.05 19.06
N ASN A 449 -17.71 -26.62 18.54
CA ASN A 449 -16.46 -27.36 18.46
C ASN A 449 -15.39 -26.68 19.34
N PRO A 450 -14.72 -27.37 20.28
CA PRO A 450 -13.61 -26.81 21.08
C PRO A 450 -12.30 -26.58 20.29
N ASN A 451 -12.24 -27.06 19.04
CA ASN A 451 -11.24 -26.70 18.02
C ASN A 451 -11.80 -25.70 16.98
N GLY A 452 -13.06 -25.29 17.14
CA GLY A 452 -13.65 -24.15 16.45
C GLY A 452 -13.03 -22.83 16.91
N GLY A 453 -13.58 -21.72 16.44
CA GLY A 453 -12.92 -20.41 16.44
C GLY A 453 -12.75 -19.96 14.99
N THR A 454 -13.32 -18.81 14.64
CA THR A 454 -13.24 -18.23 13.30
C THR A 454 -11.84 -17.67 13.03
N LEU A 455 -11.54 -17.24 11.81
CA LEU A 455 -10.35 -16.43 11.54
C LEU A 455 -10.50 -15.03 12.16
N ALA A 456 -11.74 -14.53 12.24
CA ALA A 456 -12.07 -13.27 12.87
C ALA A 456 -11.86 -13.23 14.39
N ASP A 457 -12.06 -14.34 15.11
CA ASP A 457 -11.72 -14.47 16.53
C ASP A 457 -10.22 -14.35 16.77
N VAL A 458 -9.41 -14.96 15.89
CA VAL A 458 -7.95 -14.91 16.00
C VAL A 458 -7.45 -13.48 15.76
N ALA A 459 -7.98 -12.78 14.76
CA ALA A 459 -7.67 -11.37 14.52
C ALA A 459 -8.09 -10.50 15.72
N MET A 460 -9.33 -10.67 16.22
CA MET A 460 -9.85 -9.97 17.39
C MET A 460 -8.99 -10.21 18.63
N TYR A 461 -8.44 -11.41 18.81
CA TYR A 461 -7.61 -11.78 19.95
C TYR A 461 -6.25 -11.07 19.98
N TYR A 462 -5.69 -10.67 18.83
CA TYR A 462 -4.43 -9.93 18.78
C TYR A 462 -4.61 -8.42 18.57
N TRP A 463 -5.80 -7.95 18.17
CA TRP A 463 -6.17 -6.54 18.25
C TRP A 463 -6.63 -6.14 19.66
N GLY A 464 -7.64 -6.84 20.21
CA GLY A 464 -8.39 -6.47 21.42
C GLY A 464 -7.68 -6.66 22.76
N ARG A 465 -6.35 -6.81 22.78
CA ARG A 465 -5.55 -6.93 24.01
C ARG A 465 -4.16 -6.32 23.86
N ASP A 466 -3.60 -5.92 24.98
CA ASP A 466 -2.20 -5.52 25.13
C ASP A 466 -1.27 -6.75 24.95
N LEU A 467 -0.39 -6.69 23.93
CA LEU A 467 0.62 -7.70 23.63
C LEU A 467 1.95 -7.48 24.39
N ARG A 468 2.11 -6.36 25.08
CA ARG A 468 3.40 -5.85 25.59
C ARG A 468 3.32 -5.07 26.90
N THR A 469 2.41 -5.46 27.81
CA THR A 469 2.14 -5.00 29.22
C THR A 469 3.32 -4.63 30.17
N SER A 470 4.57 -4.69 29.70
CA SER A 470 5.82 -4.25 30.33
C SER A 470 6.36 -2.90 29.81
N ILE A 471 5.70 -2.26 28.85
CA ILE A 471 5.94 -0.87 28.40
C ILE A 471 4.61 -0.09 28.43
N ALA A 472 4.64 1.24 28.28
CA ALA A 472 3.42 2.05 28.34
C ALA A 472 2.58 1.90 27.07
N ASN A 473 1.28 2.19 27.17
CA ASN A 473 0.35 2.06 26.04
C ASN A 473 0.08 3.44 25.41
N ASP A 474 1.02 3.88 24.56
CA ASP A 474 0.94 5.15 23.82
C ASP A 474 1.07 4.99 22.29
N VAL A 475 0.50 3.90 21.74
CA VAL A 475 0.31 3.73 20.28
C VAL A 475 -0.65 4.80 19.77
N THR A 476 -0.36 5.36 18.60
CA THR A 476 -1.17 6.45 18.00
C THR A 476 -2.47 5.90 17.42
N THR A 477 -3.59 6.36 18.01
CA THR A 477 -4.97 6.02 17.63
C THR A 477 -5.50 6.92 16.52
N ASN A 478 -6.42 6.39 15.70
CA ASN A 478 -7.14 7.13 14.66
C ASN A 478 -8.61 6.65 14.59
N PRO A 479 -9.51 7.28 13.82
CA PRO A 479 -10.93 6.89 13.78
C PRO A 479 -11.23 5.45 13.30
N LEU A 480 -10.30 4.81 12.59
CA LEU A 480 -10.41 3.40 12.18
C LEU A 480 -9.83 2.43 13.22
N ASP A 481 -8.96 2.91 14.10
CA ASP A 481 -8.19 2.09 15.04
C ASP A 481 -7.97 2.82 16.37
N LEU A 482 -8.78 2.45 17.37
CA LEU A 482 -8.80 3.07 18.70
C LEU A 482 -7.77 2.45 19.66
N ALA A 483 -6.91 1.54 19.17
CA ALA A 483 -5.99 0.80 20.01
C ALA A 483 -4.74 1.60 20.37
N PHE A 484 -4.78 2.27 21.53
CA PHE A 484 -3.62 2.96 22.11
C PHE A 484 -2.59 2.02 22.74
N TRP A 485 -2.90 0.73 22.86
CA TRP A 485 -2.00 -0.30 23.37
C TRP A 485 -1.22 -1.00 22.26
N GLN A 486 -0.17 -1.74 22.60
CA GLN A 486 0.51 -2.58 21.61
C GLN A 486 -0.39 -3.74 21.17
N HIS A 487 -0.76 -3.75 19.90
CA HIS A 487 -1.72 -4.65 19.28
C HIS A 487 -1.23 -5.10 17.89
N LEU A 488 -2.01 -5.94 17.20
CA LEU A 488 -1.80 -6.30 15.79
C LEU A 488 -3.04 -5.96 14.95
N THR A 489 -2.92 -4.95 14.09
CA THR A 489 -3.94 -4.69 13.05
C THR A 489 -3.82 -5.75 11.94
N THR A 490 -4.92 -6.34 11.48
CA THR A 490 -4.91 -7.39 10.44
C THR A 490 -5.64 -6.93 9.18
N PHE A 491 -4.92 -6.89 8.06
CA PHE A 491 -5.43 -6.72 6.70
C PHE A 491 -5.50 -8.09 6.02
N THR A 492 -6.48 -8.32 5.13
CA THR A 492 -6.65 -9.60 4.42
C THR A 492 -6.82 -9.40 2.92
N VAL A 493 -6.21 -10.28 2.12
CA VAL A 493 -6.18 -10.21 0.66
C VAL A 493 -6.51 -11.57 0.04
N GLY A 494 -7.65 -11.64 -0.65
CA GLY A 494 -8.07 -12.81 -1.42
C GLY A 494 -7.59 -12.75 -2.87
N LEU A 495 -7.07 -13.88 -3.38
CA LEU A 495 -6.71 -14.03 -4.80
C LEU A 495 -7.73 -14.94 -5.50
N GLY A 496 -8.64 -14.33 -6.28
CA GLY A 496 -9.68 -15.03 -7.04
C GLY A 496 -10.74 -15.74 -6.20
N VAL A 497 -10.89 -15.39 -4.92
CA VAL A 497 -11.91 -15.93 -4.00
C VAL A 497 -13.07 -14.94 -3.81
N SER A 498 -14.28 -15.47 -3.62
CA SER A 498 -15.48 -14.69 -3.32
C SER A 498 -16.29 -15.38 -2.22
N GLY A 499 -16.88 -14.59 -1.33
CA GLY A 499 -17.76 -15.08 -0.28
C GLY A 499 -19.22 -15.16 -0.70
N THR A 500 -20.10 -15.38 0.27
CA THR A 500 -21.56 -15.25 0.14
C THR A 500 -22.05 -13.80 0.30
N LEU A 501 -21.19 -12.92 0.83
CA LEU A 501 -21.43 -11.50 1.01
C LEU A 501 -20.67 -10.66 -0.02
N ASP A 502 -21.19 -9.46 -0.30
CA ASP A 502 -20.52 -8.43 -1.10
C ASP A 502 -20.10 -7.24 -0.21
N PRO A 503 -18.80 -6.97 -0.03
CA PRO A 503 -18.32 -5.84 0.77
C PRO A 503 -18.86 -4.46 0.35
N ALA A 504 -19.21 -4.27 -0.93
CA ALA A 504 -19.72 -2.99 -1.42
C ALA A 504 -21.19 -2.73 -1.03
N THR A 505 -22.00 -3.78 -0.86
CA THR A 505 -23.45 -3.65 -0.58
C THR A 505 -23.88 -4.15 0.80
N ASP A 506 -23.19 -5.13 1.37
CA ASP A 506 -23.55 -5.75 2.66
C ASP A 506 -22.93 -5.08 3.88
N PHE A 507 -21.78 -4.40 3.75
CA PHE A 507 -21.10 -3.82 4.91
C PHE A 507 -21.96 -2.82 5.70
N PRO A 508 -22.75 -1.92 5.07
CA PRO A 508 -23.68 -1.07 5.80
C PRO A 508 -24.76 -1.87 6.55
N ALA A 509 -25.18 -3.03 6.03
CA ALA A 509 -26.16 -3.88 6.67
C ALA A 509 -25.56 -4.67 7.86
N LEU A 510 -24.29 -5.05 7.80
CA LEU A 510 -23.52 -5.64 8.90
C LEU A 510 -23.28 -4.63 10.03
N ILE A 511 -22.82 -3.41 9.72
CA ILE A 511 -22.62 -2.33 10.71
C ILE A 511 -23.91 -2.05 11.50
N ASN A 512 -25.06 -1.98 10.80
CA ASN A 512 -26.36 -1.78 11.43
C ASN A 512 -26.93 -3.04 12.13
N GLY A 513 -26.23 -4.18 12.09
CA GLY A 513 -26.70 -5.46 12.64
C GLY A 513 -27.92 -6.07 11.93
N THR A 514 -28.32 -5.51 10.78
CA THR A 514 -29.45 -5.98 9.97
C THR A 514 -29.11 -7.17 9.08
N LYS A 515 -27.83 -7.34 8.74
CA LYS A 515 -27.25 -8.60 8.24
C LYS A 515 -26.30 -9.15 9.31
N GLN A 516 -25.98 -10.43 9.23
CA GLN A 516 -25.08 -11.13 10.14
C GLN A 516 -24.01 -11.86 9.33
N TRP A 517 -22.84 -12.08 9.92
CA TRP A 517 -21.81 -12.93 9.31
C TRP A 517 -22.32 -14.37 9.17
N PRO A 518 -22.06 -15.04 8.04
CA PRO A 518 -22.40 -16.44 7.86
C PRO A 518 -21.47 -17.34 8.69
N ASN A 519 -21.92 -18.56 8.99
CA ASN A 519 -21.09 -19.55 9.68
C ASN A 519 -20.04 -20.14 8.71
N PRO A 520 -18.72 -20.00 8.94
CA PRO A 520 -17.68 -20.55 8.09
C PRO A 520 -17.51 -22.08 8.20
N GLU A 521 -18.19 -22.75 9.13
CA GLU A 521 -18.29 -24.20 9.22
C GLU A 521 -19.78 -24.66 9.12
N PRO A 522 -20.46 -24.43 7.97
CA PRO A 522 -21.86 -24.81 7.83
C PRO A 522 -22.00 -26.33 7.69
N SER A 523 -22.99 -26.92 8.38
CA SER A 523 -23.19 -28.39 8.43
C SER A 523 -23.61 -29.04 7.11
N THR A 524 -23.74 -28.25 6.05
CA THR A 524 -24.06 -28.66 4.67
C THR A 524 -22.94 -28.31 3.68
N ALA A 525 -21.74 -27.94 4.16
CA ALA A 525 -20.61 -27.58 3.31
C ALA A 525 -20.25 -28.68 2.30
N GLY A 526 -20.05 -28.28 1.04
CA GLY A 526 -19.41 -29.13 0.03
C GLY A 526 -17.89 -29.01 0.09
N SER A 527 -17.20 -29.42 -0.98
CA SER A 527 -15.76 -29.18 -1.15
C SER A 527 -15.40 -27.70 -1.39
N GLN A 528 -16.40 -26.84 -1.56
CA GLN A 528 -16.27 -25.38 -1.61
C GLN A 528 -17.18 -24.78 -0.53
N ASN A 529 -16.67 -23.77 0.18
CA ASN A 529 -17.28 -23.18 1.37
C ASN A 529 -17.03 -21.66 1.33
N PRO A 530 -17.80 -20.90 0.52
CA PRO A 530 -17.61 -19.46 0.35
C PRO A 530 -17.71 -18.67 1.65
N GLU A 531 -18.43 -19.18 2.65
CA GLU A 531 -18.54 -18.60 4.00
C GLU A 531 -17.17 -18.44 4.69
N LYS A 532 -16.15 -19.25 4.34
CA LYS A 532 -14.77 -19.07 4.80
C LYS A 532 -14.02 -17.88 4.16
N THR A 533 -14.53 -17.33 3.05
CA THR A 533 -14.06 -16.03 2.50
C THR A 533 -14.79 -14.85 3.14
N ASP A 534 -16.04 -15.04 3.59
CA ASP A 534 -16.71 -14.03 4.43
C ASP A 534 -15.99 -13.88 5.78
N ASP A 535 -15.53 -14.98 6.39
CA ASP A 535 -14.68 -14.96 7.59
C ASP A 535 -13.29 -14.33 7.34
N LEU A 536 -12.72 -14.49 6.13
CA LEU A 536 -11.50 -13.77 5.74
C LEU A 536 -11.72 -12.24 5.72
N TRP A 537 -12.90 -11.78 5.32
CA TRP A 537 -13.28 -10.37 5.40
C TRP A 537 -13.57 -9.94 6.84
N HIS A 538 -14.33 -10.74 7.59
CA HIS A 538 -14.64 -10.52 9.00
C HIS A 538 -13.36 -10.39 9.84
N ALA A 539 -12.31 -11.16 9.54
CA ALA A 539 -10.99 -11.04 10.16
C ALA A 539 -10.27 -9.71 9.89
N ALA A 540 -10.51 -9.06 8.74
CA ALA A 540 -10.02 -7.69 8.54
C ALA A 540 -10.82 -6.67 9.35
N VAL A 541 -12.14 -6.87 9.50
CA VAL A 541 -13.00 -6.01 10.32
C VAL A 541 -12.62 -6.09 11.80
N ASN A 542 -12.54 -7.31 12.36
CA ASN A 542 -12.11 -7.56 13.74
C ASN A 542 -10.64 -7.19 13.99
N GLY A 543 -9.79 -7.33 12.99
CA GLY A 543 -8.41 -6.86 13.02
C GLY A 543 -8.25 -5.36 12.76
N HIS A 544 -9.33 -4.58 12.62
CA HIS A 544 -9.31 -3.15 12.31
C HIS A 544 -8.52 -2.75 11.05
N GLY A 545 -8.26 -3.68 10.13
CA GLY A 545 -7.58 -3.44 8.85
C GLY A 545 -8.56 -3.20 7.70
N GLN A 546 -8.24 -3.74 6.53
CA GLN A 546 -9.09 -3.73 5.33
C GLN A 546 -9.02 -5.10 4.63
N PHE A 547 -10.10 -5.44 3.94
CA PHE A 547 -10.20 -6.63 3.08
C PHE A 547 -10.27 -6.21 1.62
N PHE A 548 -9.53 -6.92 0.77
CA PHE A 548 -9.65 -6.82 -0.68
C PHE A 548 -9.67 -8.22 -1.28
N SER A 549 -10.47 -8.43 -2.33
CA SER A 549 -10.31 -9.59 -3.22
C SER A 549 -10.06 -9.11 -4.64
N ALA A 550 -9.10 -9.75 -5.31
CA ALA A 550 -8.72 -9.42 -6.67
C ALA A 550 -8.65 -10.70 -7.53
N SER A 551 -9.32 -10.67 -8.68
CA SER A 551 -9.30 -11.77 -9.65
C SER A 551 -8.20 -11.66 -10.70
N ASP A 552 -7.52 -10.52 -10.82
CA ASP A 552 -6.44 -10.28 -11.79
C ASP A 552 -5.15 -9.74 -11.15
N PRO A 553 -3.97 -9.91 -11.80
CA PRO A 553 -2.67 -9.51 -11.25
C PRO A 553 -2.50 -8.01 -11.02
N SER A 554 -3.15 -7.17 -11.84
CA SER A 554 -3.03 -5.70 -11.79
C SER A 554 -3.83 -5.12 -10.62
N THR A 555 -5.09 -5.53 -10.48
CA THR A 555 -5.92 -5.14 -9.32
C THR A 555 -5.32 -5.68 -8.02
N PHE A 556 -4.77 -6.91 -8.03
CA PHE A 556 -4.07 -7.46 -6.87
C PHE A 556 -2.84 -6.62 -6.47
N ALA A 557 -2.02 -6.19 -7.44
CA ALA A 557 -0.88 -5.31 -7.17
C ALA A 557 -1.32 -3.94 -6.63
N GLN A 558 -2.36 -3.35 -7.23
CA GLN A 558 -2.89 -2.05 -6.81
C GLN A 558 -3.46 -2.10 -5.39
N SER A 559 -4.39 -3.00 -5.10
CA SER A 559 -5.00 -3.14 -3.76
C SER A 559 -3.98 -3.42 -2.65
N LEU A 560 -2.85 -4.06 -2.98
CA LEU A 560 -1.75 -4.26 -2.03
C LEU A 560 -0.91 -2.97 -1.84
N SER A 561 -0.65 -2.20 -2.89
CA SER A 561 0.01 -0.88 -2.77
C SER A 561 -0.89 0.12 -2.03
N ASP A 562 -2.21 0.06 -2.26
CA ASP A 562 -3.23 0.81 -1.53
C ASP A 562 -3.28 0.41 -0.05
N SER A 563 -3.23 -0.89 0.27
CA SER A 563 -3.15 -1.39 1.65
C SER A 563 -1.91 -0.87 2.39
N ILE A 564 -0.75 -0.87 1.72
CA ILE A 564 0.51 -0.35 2.29
C ILE A 564 0.46 1.19 2.43
N SER A 565 -0.26 1.87 1.53
CA SER A 565 -0.49 3.33 1.62
C SER A 565 -1.41 3.67 2.80
N ALA A 566 -2.54 2.97 2.97
CA ALA A 566 -3.42 3.12 4.12
C ALA A 566 -2.71 2.85 5.48
N ILE A 567 -1.73 1.94 5.50
CA ILE A 567 -0.84 1.72 6.66
C ILE A 567 0.06 2.93 6.92
N LYS A 568 0.55 3.62 5.88
CA LYS A 568 1.33 4.87 6.03
C LYS A 568 0.47 6.04 6.48
N ASP A 569 -0.75 6.17 5.97
CA ASP A 569 -1.66 7.28 6.31
C ASP A 569 -2.07 7.22 7.79
N ARG A 570 -2.27 6.02 8.35
CA ARG A 570 -2.44 5.79 9.81
C ARG A 570 -1.24 6.23 10.67
N ASN A 571 -0.11 6.54 10.05
CA ASN A 571 1.14 7.01 10.67
C ASN A 571 1.50 8.45 10.19
N GLY A 572 0.58 9.18 9.57
CA GLY A 572 0.85 10.46 8.90
C GLY A 572 0.85 11.71 9.79
N SER A 573 0.13 11.71 10.92
CA SER A 573 -0.21 12.92 11.70
C SER A 573 0.94 13.48 12.57
N ALA A 574 2.01 13.98 11.95
CA ALA A 574 3.05 14.72 12.65
C ALA A 574 2.59 16.14 13.05
N ALA A 575 2.95 16.59 14.25
CA ALA A 575 2.44 17.84 14.84
C ALA A 575 3.55 18.78 15.33
N SER A 576 3.39 20.09 15.12
CA SER A 576 4.30 21.13 15.62
C SER A 576 3.66 21.92 16.76
N VAL A 577 4.45 22.41 17.72
CA VAL A 577 3.97 22.86 19.03
C VAL A 577 4.60 24.18 19.46
N ALA A 578 3.80 25.05 20.09
CA ALA A 578 4.23 26.33 20.67
C ALA A 578 3.50 26.64 21.98
N LEU A 579 4.07 27.56 22.78
CA LEU A 579 3.54 28.00 24.07
C LEU A 579 3.27 29.50 24.08
N ASN A 580 2.27 29.95 24.84
CA ASN A 580 2.00 31.37 25.05
C ASN A 580 2.91 32.04 26.11
N SER A 581 3.67 31.24 26.88
CA SER A 581 4.54 31.70 27.96
C SER A 581 5.81 30.86 28.07
N GLY A 582 6.87 31.42 28.65
CA GLY A 582 8.12 30.71 28.99
C GLY A 582 8.16 30.13 30.41
N SER A 583 7.03 30.12 31.12
CA SER A 583 6.95 29.72 32.53
C SER A 583 5.50 29.43 32.92
N VAL A 584 5.22 28.29 33.54
CA VAL A 584 3.85 27.88 33.87
C VAL A 584 3.22 28.81 34.91
N VAL A 585 2.28 29.63 34.43
CA VAL A 585 1.44 30.57 35.20
C VAL A 585 -0.02 30.38 34.83
N SER A 586 -0.94 30.99 35.59
CA SER A 586 -2.37 30.90 35.28
C SER A 586 -2.67 31.40 33.86
N ASN A 587 -3.54 30.68 33.14
CA ASN A 587 -3.82 30.86 31.72
C ASN A 587 -2.61 30.59 30.77
N THR A 588 -1.69 29.69 31.15
CA THR A 588 -0.72 29.14 30.18
C THR A 588 -1.43 28.22 29.19
N LYS A 589 -1.10 28.37 27.90
CA LYS A 589 -1.74 27.67 26.77
C LYS A 589 -0.70 27.07 25.84
N LEU A 590 -1.05 25.90 25.31
CA LEU A 590 -0.32 25.18 24.26
C LEU A 590 -1.08 25.38 22.94
N TYR A 591 -0.37 25.76 21.87
CA TYR A 591 -0.89 25.75 20.51
C TYR A 591 -0.21 24.63 19.73
N GLN A 592 -0.98 23.73 19.14
CA GLN A 592 -0.48 22.62 18.34
C GLN A 592 -1.07 22.69 16.93
N ALA A 593 -0.20 22.71 15.92
CA ALA A 593 -0.58 22.50 14.54
C ALA A 593 -0.48 21.02 14.17
N ARG A 594 -1.43 20.53 13.38
CA ARG A 594 -1.51 19.15 12.86
C ARG A 594 -1.86 19.17 11.37
N PHE A 595 -1.65 18.04 10.70
CA PHE A 595 -2.19 17.77 9.37
C PHE A 595 -2.57 16.30 9.21
N ASP A 596 -3.43 16.02 8.24
CA ASP A 596 -3.74 14.68 7.74
C ASP A 596 -3.09 14.50 6.35
N SER A 597 -2.39 13.39 6.10
CA SER A 597 -1.70 13.15 4.82
C SER A 597 -2.59 12.58 3.72
N GLY A 598 -3.71 11.96 4.08
CA GLY A 598 -4.67 11.38 3.14
C GLY A 598 -5.55 12.48 2.51
N ASP A 599 -6.06 13.40 3.32
CA ASP A 599 -6.95 14.47 2.85
C ASP A 599 -6.32 15.88 2.80
N TRP A 600 -5.12 16.08 3.33
CA TRP A 600 -4.40 17.38 3.34
C TRP A 600 -5.16 18.51 4.05
N SER A 601 -6.02 18.16 5.01
CA SER A 601 -6.54 19.10 6.00
C SER A 601 -5.47 19.43 7.06
N GLY A 602 -5.63 20.57 7.71
CA GLY A 602 -4.85 20.98 8.87
C GLY A 602 -5.73 21.35 10.05
N GLN A 603 -5.20 21.17 11.25
CA GLN A 603 -5.80 21.69 12.49
C GLN A 603 -4.81 22.64 13.17
N LEU A 604 -5.32 23.64 13.89
CA LEU A 604 -4.53 24.43 14.83
C LEU A 604 -5.32 24.56 16.12
N VAL A 605 -4.95 23.73 17.10
CA VAL A 605 -5.72 23.51 18.32
C VAL A 605 -5.07 24.18 19.53
N GLU A 606 -5.89 24.64 20.48
CA GLU A 606 -5.44 25.12 21.79
C GLU A 606 -5.71 24.06 22.87
N TYR A 607 -4.73 23.79 23.72
CA TYR A 607 -4.90 23.09 24.99
C TYR A 607 -4.54 23.99 26.16
N ALA A 608 -5.22 23.81 27.30
CA ALA A 608 -4.80 24.43 28.55
C ALA A 608 -3.55 23.75 29.11
N VAL A 609 -2.73 24.49 29.86
CA VAL A 609 -1.61 23.94 30.64
C VAL A 609 -1.89 24.23 32.12
N HIS A 610 -1.97 23.16 32.91
CA HIS A 610 -2.37 23.23 34.31
C HIS A 610 -1.41 24.11 35.13
N ASP A 611 -1.96 25.09 35.84
CA ASP A 611 -1.19 26.12 36.55
C ASP A 611 -0.94 25.78 38.03
N GLY A 612 -1.50 24.68 38.54
CA GLY A 612 -1.47 24.25 39.94
C GLY A 612 -2.69 24.68 40.77
N VAL A 613 -3.73 25.27 40.17
CA VAL A 613 -4.98 25.68 40.86
C VAL A 613 -6.25 25.64 39.99
N ASP A 614 -6.15 25.65 38.66
CA ASP A 614 -7.30 25.56 37.75
C ASP A 614 -7.53 24.13 37.24
N HIS A 615 -8.69 23.56 37.58
CA HIS A 615 -9.13 22.20 37.21
C HIS A 615 -10.10 22.20 36.00
N SER A 616 -10.07 23.27 35.19
CA SER A 616 -10.81 23.35 33.94
C SER A 616 -10.19 22.47 32.84
N TYR A 617 -10.97 22.17 31.79
CA TYR A 617 -10.51 21.48 30.57
C TYR A 617 -9.90 20.08 30.80
N GLY A 618 -10.42 19.34 31.79
CA GLY A 618 -10.09 17.94 32.03
C GLY A 618 -8.83 17.69 32.87
N CYS A 619 -8.25 18.73 33.45
CA CYS A 619 -7.24 18.60 34.51
C CYS A 619 -7.88 18.41 35.89
N THR A 620 -7.21 17.71 36.81
CA THR A 620 -7.68 17.47 38.19
C THR A 620 -6.78 18.10 39.26
N GLU A 621 -7.20 18.08 40.52
CA GLU A 621 -6.42 18.59 41.66
C GLU A 621 -5.14 17.78 41.93
N ASP A 622 -5.09 16.53 41.46
CA ASP A 622 -3.92 15.65 41.55
C ASP A 622 -2.89 15.89 40.43
N ASP A 623 -3.18 16.74 39.44
CA ASP A 623 -2.32 16.91 38.27
C ASP A 623 -1.09 17.80 38.55
N PRO A 624 0.11 17.43 38.07
CA PRO A 624 1.29 18.24 38.26
C PRO A 624 1.22 19.52 37.43
N LYS A 625 1.50 20.66 38.08
CA LYS A 625 1.65 21.97 37.42
C LYS A 625 2.61 21.87 36.21
N GLY A 626 2.10 22.22 35.04
CA GLY A 626 2.80 22.10 33.75
C GLY A 626 2.30 20.94 32.87
N LYS A 627 1.43 20.06 33.37
CA LYS A 627 0.69 19.10 32.54
C LYS A 627 -0.19 19.83 31.51
N VAL A 628 -0.25 19.31 30.29
CA VAL A 628 -1.24 19.73 29.28
C VAL A 628 -2.58 19.07 29.59
N CYS A 629 -3.65 19.84 29.69
CA CYS A 629 -4.98 19.33 29.96
C CYS A 629 -5.59 18.67 28.71
N PRO A 630 -6.33 17.55 28.86
CA PRO A 630 -6.72 16.71 27.74
C PRO A 630 -7.84 17.29 26.86
N ASP A 631 -8.69 18.16 27.40
CA ASP A 631 -9.79 18.72 26.61
C ASP A 631 -9.26 19.81 25.67
N GLN A 632 -9.62 19.69 24.39
CA GLN A 632 -9.34 20.69 23.38
C GLN A 632 -10.16 21.96 23.68
N VAL A 633 -9.48 23.09 23.88
CA VAL A 633 -10.11 24.36 24.25
C VAL A 633 -10.68 25.09 23.03
N TRP A 634 -10.04 24.91 21.88
CA TRP A 634 -10.31 25.64 20.64
C TRP A 634 -9.71 24.91 19.44
N ASP A 635 -10.34 25.03 18.26
CA ASP A 635 -9.76 24.70 16.96
C ASP A 635 -9.90 25.90 16.01
N ALA A 636 -8.85 26.21 15.26
CA ALA A 636 -8.94 27.12 14.13
C ALA A 636 -9.79 26.54 12.99
N GLY A 637 -9.72 25.22 12.74
CA GLY A 637 -10.40 24.54 11.64
C GLY A 637 -11.92 24.69 11.72
N GLU A 638 -12.51 24.25 12.84
CA GLU A 638 -13.96 24.36 13.10
C GLU A 638 -14.48 25.80 12.90
N ILE A 639 -13.75 26.80 13.41
CA ILE A 639 -14.14 28.20 13.21
C ILE A 639 -14.01 28.60 11.74
N ILE A 640 -12.89 28.29 11.07
CA ILE A 640 -12.63 28.65 9.68
C ILE A 640 -13.67 28.04 8.72
N ASP A 641 -14.13 26.81 9.00
CA ASP A 641 -15.15 26.09 8.23
C ASP A 641 -16.54 26.73 8.35
N THR A 642 -16.88 27.29 9.52
CA THR A 642 -18.12 28.10 9.66
C THR A 642 -18.04 29.47 8.98
N GLN A 643 -16.85 29.96 8.60
CA GLN A 643 -16.71 31.30 8.02
C GLN A 643 -16.87 31.32 6.49
N ASN A 644 -17.79 32.17 6.03
CA ASN A 644 -17.98 32.45 4.61
C ASN A 644 -16.66 32.87 3.92
N TRP A 645 -16.30 32.15 2.85
CA TRP A 645 -15.04 32.33 2.12
C TRP A 645 -14.80 33.74 1.59
N ASN A 646 -15.86 34.48 1.30
CA ASN A 646 -15.79 35.84 0.77
C ASN A 646 -15.84 36.89 1.87
N THR A 647 -16.75 36.79 2.84
CA THR A 647 -17.00 37.85 3.84
C THR A 647 -16.48 37.56 5.24
N GLY A 648 -16.38 36.30 5.66
CA GLY A 648 -16.00 35.91 7.03
C GLY A 648 -14.50 35.83 7.30
N ARG A 649 -13.65 35.73 6.27
CA ARG A 649 -12.19 35.53 6.43
C ARG A 649 -11.31 36.64 5.86
N LYS A 650 -10.54 37.30 6.74
CA LYS A 650 -9.58 38.37 6.44
C LYS A 650 -8.17 37.79 6.16
N ILE A 651 -8.06 37.11 5.03
CA ILE A 651 -6.83 36.49 4.51
C ILE A 651 -5.97 37.56 3.82
N VAL A 652 -4.67 37.57 4.09
CA VAL A 652 -3.72 38.61 3.63
C VAL A 652 -2.47 38.00 2.99
N THR A 653 -1.80 38.76 2.13
CA THR A 653 -0.49 38.38 1.58
C THR A 653 0.40 39.60 1.42
N TYR A 654 1.69 39.38 1.16
CA TYR A 654 2.67 40.44 0.97
C TYR A 654 2.72 40.89 -0.50
N LYS A 655 2.73 42.21 -0.74
CA LYS A 655 2.89 42.80 -2.08
C LYS A 655 4.33 43.28 -2.30
N PRO A 656 5.11 42.68 -3.22
CA PRO A 656 6.52 43.03 -3.40
C PRO A 656 6.77 44.48 -3.86
N SER A 657 5.89 45.05 -4.67
CA SER A 657 6.06 46.39 -5.27
C SER A 657 5.98 47.55 -4.27
N ASN A 658 5.12 47.48 -3.24
CA ASN A 658 5.02 48.50 -2.19
C ASN A 658 5.61 48.06 -0.84
N ARG A 659 5.93 46.77 -0.67
CA ARG A 659 6.44 46.13 0.56
C ARG A 659 5.44 46.12 1.73
N ASP A 660 4.14 46.09 1.43
CA ASP A 660 3.06 46.13 2.42
C ASP A 660 2.18 44.86 2.37
N GLY A 661 1.34 44.68 3.40
CA GLY A 661 0.32 43.64 3.46
C GLY A 661 -0.96 44.05 2.72
N VAL A 662 -1.35 43.26 1.72
CA VAL A 662 -2.58 43.45 0.94
C VAL A 662 -3.58 42.32 1.21
N VAL A 663 -4.85 42.55 0.91
CA VAL A 663 -5.89 41.52 1.07
C VAL A 663 -5.75 40.49 -0.04
N PHE A 664 -5.74 39.20 0.29
CA PHE A 664 -5.62 38.12 -0.71
C PHE A 664 -6.97 37.93 -1.44
N ARG A 665 -7.20 38.76 -2.45
CA ARG A 665 -8.39 38.82 -3.32
C ARG A 665 -7.96 38.99 -4.77
N TRP A 666 -8.80 38.53 -5.69
CA TRP A 666 -8.61 38.81 -7.11
C TRP A 666 -8.83 40.32 -7.36
N PRO A 667 -7.94 41.02 -8.09
CA PRO A 667 -8.09 42.45 -8.33
C PRO A 667 -9.33 42.78 -9.16
N ALA A 668 -9.95 43.93 -8.89
CA ALA A 668 -11.08 44.46 -9.65
C ALA A 668 -10.70 44.75 -11.13
N ASN A 669 -9.42 44.98 -11.40
CA ASN A 669 -8.83 44.95 -12.74
C ASN A 669 -7.52 44.16 -12.71
N SER A 670 -7.56 42.89 -13.11
CA SER A 670 -6.40 41.99 -13.13
C SER A 670 -5.26 42.47 -14.06
N ALA A 671 -5.58 43.24 -15.10
CA ALA A 671 -4.57 43.81 -16.01
C ALA A 671 -3.88 45.06 -15.45
N SER A 672 -4.44 45.70 -14.40
CA SER A 672 -3.84 46.85 -13.72
C SER A 672 -4.31 46.93 -12.25
N PRO A 673 -3.81 46.05 -11.37
CA PRO A 673 -4.25 45.99 -9.97
C PRO A 673 -3.97 47.28 -9.19
N ALA A 674 -4.89 47.67 -8.30
CA ALA A 674 -4.74 48.84 -7.45
C ALA A 674 -3.64 48.67 -6.40
N ALA A 675 -3.22 49.77 -5.77
CA ALA A 675 -2.12 49.78 -4.79
C ALA A 675 -2.32 48.77 -3.65
N ASN A 676 -3.55 48.62 -3.17
CA ASN A 676 -3.99 47.75 -2.07
C ASN A 676 -4.48 46.34 -2.50
N GLU A 677 -4.39 46.01 -3.79
CA GLU A 677 -4.70 44.68 -4.34
C GLU A 677 -3.39 43.90 -4.61
N LEU A 678 -3.46 42.69 -5.19
CA LEU A 678 -2.26 41.91 -5.53
C LEU A 678 -1.27 42.64 -6.45
N ASP A 679 -0.04 42.13 -6.50
CA ASP A 679 0.95 42.52 -7.49
C ASP A 679 0.60 41.93 -8.87
N SER A 680 0.88 42.64 -9.98
CA SER A 680 0.62 42.10 -11.32
C SER A 680 1.43 40.82 -11.60
N THR A 681 2.60 40.68 -10.96
CA THR A 681 3.41 39.44 -11.02
C THR A 681 2.73 38.27 -10.30
N GLN A 682 1.97 38.52 -9.23
CA GLN A 682 1.19 37.51 -8.51
C GLN A 682 -0.07 37.11 -9.28
N VAL A 683 -0.71 38.07 -9.96
CA VAL A 683 -1.85 37.82 -10.85
C VAL A 683 -1.44 36.93 -12.04
N GLY A 684 -0.26 37.17 -12.62
CA GLY A 684 0.31 36.31 -13.66
C GLY A 684 0.50 34.88 -13.17
N ALA A 685 1.26 34.69 -12.09
CA ALA A 685 1.57 33.37 -11.54
C ALA A 685 0.33 32.57 -11.06
N LEU A 686 -0.79 33.23 -10.75
CA LEU A 686 -2.06 32.55 -10.45
C LEU A 686 -2.82 32.09 -11.72
N ASN A 687 -2.59 32.74 -12.87
CA ASN A 687 -3.18 32.33 -14.14
C ASN A 687 -2.38 31.23 -14.86
N ASP A 688 -1.10 31.03 -14.54
CA ASP A 688 -0.32 29.92 -15.10
C ASP A 688 -0.86 28.56 -14.60
N ASN A 689 -0.85 27.56 -15.48
CA ASN A 689 -1.36 26.23 -15.20
C ASN A 689 -0.33 25.35 -14.48
N PRO A 690 -0.51 25.01 -13.19
CA PRO A 690 0.49 24.27 -12.41
C PRO A 690 0.68 22.81 -12.88
N ALA A 691 -0.19 22.28 -13.75
CA ALA A 691 -0.06 20.95 -14.33
C ALA A 691 0.87 20.91 -15.56
N THR A 692 1.35 22.06 -16.06
CA THR A 692 2.36 22.12 -17.13
C THR A 692 3.51 23.02 -16.72
N ILE A 693 4.72 22.73 -17.21
CA ILE A 693 5.92 23.54 -16.90
C ILE A 693 6.02 24.74 -17.88
N ALA A 694 4.88 25.27 -18.32
CA ALA A 694 4.76 26.34 -19.29
C ALA A 694 4.01 27.54 -18.69
N VAL A 695 4.44 28.75 -19.06
CA VAL A 695 3.71 30.00 -18.79
C VAL A 695 2.62 30.11 -19.86
N ASP A 696 1.46 29.49 -19.61
CA ASP A 696 0.38 29.30 -20.58
C ASP A 696 -0.83 30.22 -20.37
N ASN A 697 -0.98 30.82 -19.18
CA ASN A 697 -2.07 31.73 -18.81
C ASN A 697 -3.47 31.15 -19.14
N ASP A 698 -3.85 30.05 -18.48
CA ASP A 698 -5.15 29.39 -18.64
C ASP A 698 -6.35 30.22 -18.15
N SER A 699 -6.10 31.43 -17.66
CA SER A 699 -7.08 32.41 -17.16
C SER A 699 -7.91 31.96 -15.94
N LYS A 700 -7.56 30.85 -15.27
CA LYS A 700 -8.28 30.36 -14.09
C LYS A 700 -7.83 30.99 -12.77
N GLY A 701 -6.98 32.02 -12.79
CA GLY A 701 -6.38 32.61 -11.58
C GLY A 701 -7.37 33.17 -10.57
N GLN A 702 -8.50 33.72 -11.02
CA GLN A 702 -9.59 34.09 -10.11
C GLN A 702 -10.15 32.85 -9.40
N SER A 703 -10.53 31.82 -10.15
CA SER A 703 -11.05 30.57 -9.59
C SER A 703 -10.05 29.90 -8.64
N ARG A 704 -8.75 29.88 -8.99
CA ARG A 704 -7.69 29.36 -8.11
C ARG A 704 -7.60 30.16 -6.81
N LEU A 705 -7.61 31.50 -6.89
CA LEU A 705 -7.56 32.35 -5.69
C LEU A 705 -8.80 32.18 -4.83
N GLU A 706 -9.99 32.09 -5.42
CA GLU A 706 -11.23 31.86 -4.66
C GLU A 706 -11.26 30.46 -4.03
N TYR A 707 -10.72 29.45 -4.71
CA TYR A 707 -10.52 28.11 -4.16
C TYR A 707 -9.51 28.08 -3.01
N LEU A 708 -8.35 28.73 -3.13
CA LEU A 708 -7.45 28.97 -1.99
C LEU A 708 -8.17 29.76 -0.88
N ARG A 709 -9.05 30.69 -1.28
CA ARG A 709 -10.07 31.36 -0.48
C ARG A 709 -10.99 30.43 0.34
N GLY A 710 -11.06 29.13 0.01
CA GLY A 710 -12.02 28.18 0.57
C GLY A 710 -13.39 28.22 -0.09
N ARG A 711 -13.50 28.71 -1.34
CA ARG A 711 -14.67 28.49 -2.20
C ARG A 711 -14.62 27.07 -2.77
N ILE A 712 -15.73 26.33 -2.72
CA ILE A 712 -15.86 25.08 -3.49
C ILE A 712 -15.95 25.44 -4.98
N VAL A 713 -15.08 24.85 -5.80
CA VAL A 713 -15.00 25.05 -7.25
C VAL A 713 -14.85 23.68 -7.90
N THR A 714 -15.80 23.30 -8.75
CA THR A 714 -15.95 21.95 -9.31
C THR A 714 -14.75 21.47 -10.15
N GLU A 715 -13.92 22.39 -10.63
CA GLU A 715 -12.73 22.10 -11.44
C GLU A 715 -11.46 21.79 -10.60
N PHE A 716 -11.53 21.89 -9.27
CA PHE A 716 -10.41 21.62 -8.37
C PHE A 716 -10.77 20.54 -7.34
N ARG A 717 -9.75 20.02 -6.64
CA ARG A 717 -9.90 18.95 -5.65
C ARG A 717 -10.98 19.31 -4.62
N ASN A 718 -11.83 18.36 -4.27
CA ASN A 718 -12.72 18.53 -3.12
C ASN A 718 -11.89 18.62 -1.81
N ARG A 719 -12.51 19.13 -0.74
CA ARG A 719 -11.87 19.20 0.59
C ARG A 719 -12.88 18.91 1.70
N SER A 720 -12.39 18.29 2.77
CA SER A 720 -13.10 17.99 4.02
C SER A 720 -13.21 19.24 4.90
N SER A 721 -12.08 19.88 5.18
CA SER A 721 -11.96 21.18 5.85
C SER A 721 -11.33 22.22 4.91
N VAL A 722 -11.63 23.50 5.17
CA VAL A 722 -11.06 24.67 4.50
C VAL A 722 -9.63 24.95 4.95
N LEU A 723 -9.28 24.64 6.20
CA LEU A 723 -7.92 24.80 6.72
C LEU A 723 -7.01 23.72 6.11
N GLY A 724 -6.02 24.15 5.34
CA GLY A 724 -5.03 23.26 4.73
C GLY A 724 -3.93 22.84 5.71
N ASP A 725 -3.18 21.84 5.29
CA ASP A 725 -2.05 21.23 5.99
C ASP A 725 -1.02 22.25 6.52
N ILE A 726 -0.74 22.20 7.83
CA ILE A 726 0.22 23.10 8.49
C ILE A 726 1.57 22.38 8.64
N VAL A 727 2.18 22.04 7.50
CA VAL A 727 3.43 21.27 7.45
C VAL A 727 4.65 22.19 7.60
N TYR A 728 5.70 21.68 8.26
CA TYR A 728 6.98 22.36 8.54
C TYR A 728 6.89 23.72 9.29
N SER A 729 5.69 24.14 9.66
CA SER A 729 5.39 25.49 10.15
C SER A 729 5.09 25.41 11.65
N ALA A 730 5.79 26.17 12.48
CA ALA A 730 5.48 26.29 13.90
C ALA A 730 4.43 27.39 14.14
N PRO A 731 3.45 27.20 15.04
CA PRO A 731 2.62 28.30 15.52
C PRO A 731 3.46 29.35 16.25
N ALA A 732 3.20 30.62 16.02
CA ALA A 732 3.80 31.75 16.71
C ALA A 732 2.71 32.54 17.43
N TYR A 733 2.73 32.53 18.76
CA TYR A 733 1.83 33.31 19.59
C TYR A 733 2.39 34.70 19.88
N VAL A 734 1.61 35.74 19.62
CA VAL A 734 1.94 37.15 19.88
C VAL A 734 0.85 37.79 20.72
N GLY A 735 1.03 37.75 22.04
CA GLY A 735 0.19 38.45 23.03
C GLY A 735 0.74 39.81 23.47
N ALA A 736 0.16 40.36 24.54
CA ALA A 736 0.70 41.53 25.24
C ALA A 736 2.07 41.20 25.90
N PRO A 737 3.05 42.13 25.95
CA PRO A 737 4.41 41.80 26.42
C PRO A 737 4.46 41.43 27.91
N SER A 738 4.78 40.15 28.18
CA SER A 738 4.68 39.50 29.49
C SER A 738 5.99 39.40 30.28
N PHE A 739 7.16 39.50 29.61
CA PHE A 739 8.46 39.36 30.29
C PHE A 739 8.71 40.46 31.32
N VAL A 740 9.28 40.06 32.48
CA VAL A 740 9.51 40.95 33.63
C VAL A 740 10.98 41.35 33.71
N TYR A 741 11.40 42.27 32.85
CA TYR A 741 12.70 42.92 32.97
C TYR A 741 12.66 44.05 34.03
N PRO A 742 13.72 44.24 34.83
CA PRO A 742 13.92 45.42 35.68
C PRO A 742 13.64 46.74 34.96
N LYS A 743 13.03 47.70 35.67
CA LYS A 743 12.58 48.98 35.11
C LYS A 743 13.71 49.93 34.69
N THR A 744 14.93 49.71 35.20
CA THR A 744 16.12 50.51 34.93
C THR A 744 17.35 49.62 34.96
N TRP A 745 18.07 49.53 33.83
CA TRP A 745 19.31 48.75 33.69
C TRP A 745 20.58 49.63 33.66
N GLY A 746 20.44 50.91 33.99
CA GLY A 746 21.48 51.93 33.83
C GLY A 746 21.10 52.96 32.76
N VAL A 747 21.80 54.09 32.73
CA VAL A 747 21.54 55.17 31.76
C VAL A 747 22.04 54.72 30.38
N GLY A 748 21.12 54.67 29.40
CA GLY A 748 21.43 54.27 28.02
C GLY A 748 21.34 52.76 27.73
N ALA A 749 21.01 51.93 28.73
CA ALA A 749 20.84 50.49 28.52
C ALA A 749 19.61 50.18 27.62
N PRO A 750 19.76 49.41 26.51
CA PRO A 750 18.67 49.10 25.57
C PRO A 750 17.42 48.53 26.23
N GLU A 751 17.58 47.74 27.28
CA GLU A 751 16.54 47.06 28.05
C GLU A 751 15.58 48.07 28.72
N THR A 752 16.03 49.29 28.96
CA THR A 752 15.18 50.39 29.47
C THR A 752 14.07 50.74 28.46
N SER A 753 14.30 50.54 27.16
CA SER A 753 13.26 50.73 26.12
C SER A 753 12.16 49.68 26.19
N TYR A 754 12.42 48.48 26.73
CA TYR A 754 11.41 47.43 26.87
C TYR A 754 10.25 47.87 27.77
N ALA A 755 10.53 48.66 28.82
CA ALA A 755 9.49 49.20 29.69
C ALA A 755 8.51 50.11 28.91
N SER A 756 9.02 50.94 28.00
CA SER A 756 8.21 51.78 27.11
C SER A 756 7.48 50.96 26.05
N PHE A 757 8.14 49.96 25.45
CA PHE A 757 7.52 49.03 24.49
C PHE A 757 6.35 48.25 25.12
N ARG A 758 6.54 47.72 26.33
CA ARG A 758 5.50 47.01 27.10
C ARG A 758 4.32 47.92 27.44
N ALA A 759 4.57 49.17 27.84
CA ALA A 759 3.50 50.14 28.08
C ALA A 759 2.72 50.46 26.79
N ALA A 760 3.41 50.70 25.67
CA ALA A 760 2.80 51.02 24.37
C ALA A 760 2.04 49.84 23.74
N ASN A 761 2.27 48.60 24.19
CA ASN A 761 1.65 47.38 23.65
C ASN A 761 0.82 46.61 24.70
N ALA A 762 0.47 47.24 25.82
CA ALA A 762 -0.26 46.60 26.91
C ALA A 762 -1.67 46.11 26.52
N SER A 763 -2.30 46.76 25.53
CA SER A 763 -3.63 46.41 24.99
C SER A 763 -3.58 45.62 23.68
N ARG A 764 -2.47 44.92 23.39
CA ARG A 764 -2.34 44.13 22.15
C ARG A 764 -3.26 42.90 22.23
N ILE A 765 -4.19 42.80 21.28
CA ILE A 765 -5.05 41.62 21.11
C ILE A 765 -4.17 40.41 20.75
N PRO A 766 -4.29 39.27 21.46
CA PRO A 766 -3.55 38.06 21.13
C PRO A 766 -3.78 37.61 19.68
N THR A 767 -2.70 37.22 19.01
CA THR A 767 -2.74 36.64 17.66
C THR A 767 -1.89 35.38 17.65
N CYS A 768 -2.40 34.28 17.09
CA CYS A 768 -1.62 33.11 16.74
C CYS A 768 -1.48 33.05 15.22
N SER A 769 -0.30 32.73 14.71
CA SER A 769 0.01 32.73 13.27
C SER A 769 0.98 31.61 12.91
N THR A 770 0.82 30.99 11.75
CA THR A 770 1.73 29.99 11.18
C THR A 770 2.39 30.54 9.91
N SER A 771 3.56 30.02 9.53
CA SER A 771 4.31 30.52 8.37
C SER A 771 5.03 29.41 7.62
N ALA A 772 4.71 29.26 6.33
CA ALA A 772 5.36 28.31 5.44
C ALA A 772 6.89 28.54 5.37
N PRO A 773 7.73 27.48 5.29
CA PRO A 773 9.18 27.64 5.30
C PRO A 773 9.72 28.12 3.95
N THR A 774 10.66 29.05 3.98
CA THR A 774 11.48 29.37 2.82
C THR A 774 12.67 28.42 2.71
N THR A 775 12.63 27.45 1.79
CA THR A 775 13.79 26.62 1.42
C THR A 775 14.86 27.44 0.72
N ALA A 776 15.77 28.02 1.51
CA ALA A 776 16.93 28.74 1.02
C ALA A 776 18.13 27.80 0.82
N CYS A 777 18.46 27.50 -0.44
CA CYS A 777 19.68 26.75 -0.80
C CYS A 777 20.93 27.61 -0.57
N CYS A 778 21.45 27.64 0.65
CA CYS A 778 22.70 28.31 1.00
C CYS A 778 23.91 27.51 0.51
N THR A 779 24.37 27.77 -0.72
CA THR A 779 25.68 27.31 -1.18
C THR A 779 26.80 28.12 -0.49
N PRO A 780 27.83 27.48 0.09
CA PRO A 780 28.94 28.20 0.70
C PRO A 780 29.81 28.84 -0.38
N SER A 781 29.96 30.16 -0.32
CA SER A 781 30.99 30.89 -1.08
C SER A 781 32.23 31.12 -0.20
N THR A 782 33.41 31.03 -0.81
CA THR A 782 34.69 31.10 -0.10
C THR A 782 35.03 32.53 0.34
N PRO A 783 35.65 32.72 1.52
CA PRO A 783 36.01 34.04 2.01
C PRO A 783 37.23 34.61 1.25
N ALA A 784 37.00 35.65 0.46
CA ALA A 784 38.08 36.53 0.00
C ALA A 784 38.56 37.42 1.17
N ALA A 785 39.87 37.63 1.27
CA ALA A 785 40.46 38.23 2.47
C ALA A 785 40.46 39.77 2.47
N GLY A 786 40.19 40.35 3.65
CA GLY A 786 40.69 41.67 4.03
C GLY A 786 39.69 42.84 3.98
N LEU A 787 39.03 43.09 5.12
CA LEU A 787 38.73 44.44 5.62
C LEU A 787 38.45 44.38 7.14
N THR A 788 38.53 45.52 7.83
CA THR A 788 38.66 45.58 9.30
C THR A 788 37.36 45.96 10.03
N ALA A 789 37.36 45.65 11.32
CA ALA A 789 36.22 45.63 12.25
C ALA A 789 35.25 46.82 12.29
N ALA A 790 34.04 46.50 12.78
CA ALA A 790 33.09 47.36 13.51
C ALA A 790 32.09 48.25 12.71
N THR A 791 31.07 47.61 12.13
CA THR A 791 29.66 48.03 12.29
C THR A 791 28.74 46.80 12.32
N SER A 792 27.51 46.95 12.84
CA SER A 792 26.52 45.88 12.93
C SER A 792 25.70 45.75 11.64
N ASP A 793 26.07 44.81 10.76
CA ASP A 793 25.34 44.58 9.52
C ASP A 793 24.05 43.75 9.73
N LEU A 794 22.95 44.27 9.17
CA LEU A 794 21.67 43.57 9.06
C LEU A 794 21.76 42.51 7.95
N LEU A 795 21.66 41.22 8.31
CA LEU A 795 21.39 40.17 7.31
C LEU A 795 19.98 40.37 6.71
N THR A 796 19.92 41.06 5.58
CA THR A 796 18.69 41.21 4.77
C THR A 796 18.33 39.92 4.04
N CYS A 797 17.82 38.93 4.78
CA CYS A 797 17.20 37.73 4.21
C CYS A 797 15.95 38.11 3.40
N ARG A 798 15.93 37.79 2.11
CA ARG A 798 14.79 38.01 1.22
C ARG A 798 13.79 36.86 1.34
N ALA A 799 12.79 37.00 2.21
CA ALA A 799 11.64 36.09 2.23
C ALA A 799 10.79 36.23 0.95
N ARG A 800 10.16 35.13 0.52
CA ARG A 800 9.15 35.10 -0.55
C ARG A 800 7.92 34.33 -0.05
N TYR A 801 6.75 34.89 -0.31
CA TYR A 801 5.40 34.35 -0.06
C TYR A 801 5.03 34.02 1.39
N PHE A 802 3.96 34.66 1.86
CA PHE A 802 3.17 34.25 3.02
C PHE A 802 1.73 33.99 2.53
N LEU A 803 1.11 32.93 3.04
CA LEU A 803 -0.30 32.60 2.87
C LEU A 803 -0.88 32.17 4.22
N THR A 804 -1.87 32.93 4.69
CA THR A 804 -2.77 32.64 5.84
C THR A 804 -4.10 33.34 5.61
#